data_AF-A0A257L847-F1
#
_entry.id   AF-A0A257L847-F1
#
_cell.length_a   1.000
_cell.length_b   1.000
_cell.length_c   1.000
_cell.angle_alpha   90.00
_cell.angle_beta   90.00
_cell.angle_gamma   90.00
#
_symmetry.space_group_name_H-M   'P 1'
#
loop_
_entity.id
_entity.type
_entity.pdbx_description
1 polymer ?
#
loop_
_entity_poly.entity_id
_entity_poly.type
_entity_poly.pdbx_seq_one_letter_code
_entity_poly.pdbx_strand_id
1 'polypeptide(L)'
;MGIKIYEVGTFTKKEKVTFDKISNLLTKEFQNSLEDIILMGAISTQGQCNLDALIFKRNAIIVIEFKNYGGEITTSVNGDWTAGNIIIKGGAGGKNPLQQVNLYKSSLANDLSKFYPDSKSEWFYSAAIVLFQQPIKFVKHGGDNLNWLHIIEEKDFVALVKRVNCTQRISFTQKEFESIPKHFDVEKKIVKIEEDKHRIVLSPLEYIAEDLRNHSKIKKLIEEKTFIGIDFGTSSTIVSYVRFDEDTKSVRTETLNFEYIDVNSGRKLESHILPSVVFYDKFKEKILIGHDARQRRGEAKPNENYWYSFKIQLGQDLGNVFNKSQLNKNNALGSIRNNKEATKVFLNEVIKQTREFVKRNKLPSELFFSVSIPASFEANQRKDLLDVLTSLKIEFNKDLFIDEPNAAFLSYLQTSPAAYDKNFTSQTLVFDFGAGTCDISVLELGFSSEGFFTKNLSISEFKELGGDNIDRKLANEVLFPMICVESGVDIDSVSDPEYEMYFKDILKPFAENFKIGLSNQLRKKPLLENTETIFMGGDQVEVILQSNKRKMVSNSISVSFAEFHETMKSYISAYDGEDKENIFYLVNSALNKAGLQANEIDNVLLVGGSCYNPYIINALKEHFKTSTVIIPSDLQSHVSKGAALHSFFSNGLKKNPLIPIVSETIYVQLADGKLIVLVNAGETIPSKNKNVTRKLTVQNVNQSSIEIPVFVGDDKRLIQNLQVNFKPGFSPNDTFKIKGEIDENKVLIISVELNGKPLVVEQIQPFANEVLTSHQTNAKILLRQINNLISDEGEGASDLAGLVNDLVKLHERVGNFHEAFNLMMRFKPENFGNIAYYASHAGLEKFKSEYIRLAYENDKSSSIAAYNFAHEFDENSQEYEKYMKESFEKGDKSAWFYYGKLLEKKGDSRGAKLVRNAYDFYLKEYNNRKNDLELWEYYRLEKAAKYLNLYKESEEYEKTRKKIFKTKDSVNTISSGNQLVEKIPSFKKVNRN
;
A
#
# COMPACT_ATOMS: atom_id res chain seq x y z
N MET A 1 4.54 4.08 40.18
CA MET A 1 4.37 4.90 41.41
C MET A 1 3.16 5.79 41.17
N GLY A 2 2.50 6.23 42.24
CA GLY A 2 1.44 7.25 42.11
C GLY A 2 2.03 8.66 42.16
N ILE A 3 1.20 9.62 42.54
CA ILE A 3 1.63 10.97 42.86
C ILE A 3 2.47 11.03 44.15
N LYS A 4 3.59 11.77 44.09
CA LYS A 4 4.41 12.11 45.26
C LYS A 4 4.45 13.61 45.45
N ILE A 5 4.24 14.06 46.70
CA ILE A 5 4.21 15.49 47.02
C ILE A 5 5.26 15.81 48.08
N TYR A 6 6.15 16.75 47.75
CA TYR A 6 7.23 17.22 48.60
C TYR A 6 7.05 18.71 48.91
N GLU A 7 7.23 19.08 50.17
CA GLU A 7 7.27 20.48 50.62
C GLU A 7 8.66 20.80 51.11
N VAL A 8 9.37 21.66 50.39
CA VAL A 8 10.83 21.78 50.52
C VAL A 8 11.23 22.99 51.37
N GLY A 9 10.49 24.09 51.25
CA GLY A 9 10.75 25.37 51.89
C GLY A 9 9.51 25.98 52.55
N THR A 10 9.66 27.20 53.08
CA THR A 10 8.57 27.95 53.71
C THR A 10 7.77 28.75 52.68
N PHE A 11 6.48 28.42 52.56
CA PHE A 11 5.52 29.21 51.80
C PHE A 11 5.03 30.45 52.55
N THR A 12 4.60 31.49 51.83
CA THR A 12 3.69 32.48 52.41
C THR A 12 2.33 31.83 52.71
N LYS A 13 1.56 32.40 53.65
CA LYS A 13 0.22 31.86 54.00
C LYS A 13 -0.70 31.69 52.79
N LYS A 14 -0.58 32.54 51.76
CA LYS A 14 -1.38 32.49 50.53
C LYS A 14 -0.89 31.45 49.54
N GLU A 15 0.43 31.31 49.37
CA GLU A 15 1.00 30.25 48.53
C GLU A 15 0.72 28.87 49.12
N LYS A 16 0.82 28.72 50.44
CA LYS A 16 0.56 27.45 51.13
C LYS A 16 -0.84 26.93 50.85
N VAL A 17 -1.85 27.80 50.98
CA VAL A 17 -3.25 27.46 50.66
C VAL A 17 -3.40 26.99 49.21
N THR A 18 -2.68 27.61 48.28
CA THR A 18 -2.73 27.25 46.86
C THR A 18 -2.04 25.93 46.60
N PHE A 19 -0.85 25.73 47.18
CA PHE A 19 -0.09 24.50 47.09
C PHE A 19 -0.88 23.30 47.65
N ASP A 20 -1.52 23.46 48.81
CA ASP A 20 -2.32 22.40 49.43
C ASP A 20 -3.55 22.04 48.58
N LYS A 21 -4.18 23.03 47.94
CA LYS A 21 -5.30 22.80 47.02
C LYS A 21 -4.88 22.05 45.76
N ILE A 22 -3.83 22.52 45.05
CA ILE A 22 -3.36 21.82 43.85
C ILE A 22 -2.83 20.43 44.20
N SER A 23 -2.23 20.26 45.37
CA SER A 23 -1.82 18.96 45.91
C SER A 23 -3.02 18.03 46.01
N ASN A 24 -4.12 18.47 46.64
CA ASN A 24 -5.33 17.67 46.76
C ASN A 24 -6.01 17.40 45.41
N LEU A 25 -6.02 18.37 44.49
CA LEU A 25 -6.57 18.19 43.15
C LEU A 25 -5.78 17.15 42.36
N LEU A 26 -4.46 17.25 42.37
CA LEU A 26 -3.59 16.28 41.72
C LEU A 26 -3.63 14.93 42.43
N THR A 27 -3.73 14.87 43.75
CA THR A 27 -3.96 13.61 44.46
C THR A 27 -5.26 12.98 44.00
N LYS A 28 -6.38 13.72 44.03
CA LYS A 28 -7.68 13.19 43.60
C LYS A 28 -7.65 12.63 42.17
N GLU A 29 -6.96 13.31 41.26
CA GLU A 29 -6.86 12.92 39.86
C GLU A 29 -5.86 11.76 39.63
N PHE A 30 -4.67 11.86 40.21
CA PHE A 30 -3.53 11.01 39.87
C PHE A 30 -3.22 9.92 40.91
N GLN A 31 -3.91 9.89 42.06
CA GLN A 31 -3.77 8.81 43.05
C GLN A 31 -4.04 7.42 42.46
N ASN A 32 -4.94 7.34 41.47
CA ASN A 32 -5.31 6.10 40.78
C ASN A 32 -4.80 6.06 39.34
N SER A 33 -3.95 7.02 38.93
CA SER A 33 -3.39 7.10 37.58
C SER A 33 -2.08 6.32 37.49
N LEU A 34 -1.79 5.82 36.29
CA LEU A 34 -0.49 5.23 35.93
C LEU A 34 0.60 6.28 35.71
N GLU A 35 0.22 7.55 35.63
CA GLU A 35 1.13 8.64 35.39
C GLU A 35 1.91 8.96 36.66
N ASP A 36 3.22 8.66 36.65
CA ASP A 36 4.10 9.03 37.75
C ASP A 36 4.23 10.57 37.78
N ILE A 37 3.80 11.17 38.88
CA ILE A 37 3.88 12.61 39.11
C ILE A 37 4.65 12.89 40.38
N ILE A 38 5.63 13.80 40.28
CA ILE A 38 6.28 14.38 41.44
C ILE A 38 5.93 15.87 41.48
N LEU A 39 5.16 16.28 42.48
CA LEU A 39 4.92 17.68 42.81
C LEU A 39 5.88 18.09 43.93
N MET A 40 6.60 19.18 43.73
CA MET A 40 7.47 19.77 44.73
C MET A 40 7.12 21.24 44.93
N GLY A 41 7.05 21.68 46.18
CA GLY A 41 6.70 23.04 46.57
C GLY A 41 7.84 23.79 47.25
N ALA A 42 7.92 25.11 47.03
CA ALA A 42 8.89 26.01 47.66
C ALA A 42 10.35 25.55 47.45
N ILE A 43 10.75 25.29 46.20
CA ILE A 43 12.10 24.82 45.84
C ILE A 43 13.02 26.01 45.60
N SER A 44 14.23 25.97 46.16
CA SER A 44 15.32 26.85 45.72
C SER A 44 16.19 26.11 44.71
N THR A 45 16.41 26.68 43.53
CA THR A 45 17.48 26.24 42.63
C THR A 45 18.84 26.72 43.15
N GLN A 46 19.94 26.13 42.69
CA GLN A 46 21.30 26.56 43.11
C GLN A 46 21.64 28.00 42.67
N GLY A 47 20.79 28.63 41.84
CA GLY A 47 20.88 30.02 41.37
C GLY A 47 20.12 31.07 42.20
N GLN A 48 19.74 30.77 43.46
CA GLN A 48 19.03 31.69 44.37
C GLN A 48 17.66 32.22 43.85
N CYS A 49 16.87 31.36 43.19
CA CYS A 49 15.49 31.66 42.82
C CYS A 49 14.54 30.69 43.53
N ASN A 50 13.57 31.22 44.29
CA ASN A 50 12.54 30.42 44.98
C ASN A 50 11.36 30.18 44.04
N LEU A 51 11.20 28.94 43.61
CA LEU A 51 10.06 28.43 42.84
C LEU A 51 8.88 28.15 43.77
N ASP A 52 7.68 28.59 43.39
CA ASP A 52 6.45 28.27 44.13
C ASP A 52 6.13 26.77 44.05
N ALA A 53 6.08 26.21 42.84
CA ALA A 53 5.93 24.77 42.65
C ALA A 53 6.54 24.26 41.34
N LEU A 54 6.82 22.96 41.31
CA LEU A 54 7.40 22.25 40.18
C LEU A 54 6.74 20.87 40.06
N ILE A 55 6.34 20.51 38.85
CA ILE A 55 5.83 19.17 38.53
C ILE A 55 6.81 18.47 37.60
N PHE A 56 7.17 17.24 37.94
CA PHE A 56 7.80 16.29 37.03
C PHE A 56 6.81 15.20 36.65
N LYS A 57 6.75 14.94 35.34
CA LYS A 57 6.16 13.76 34.71
C LYS A 57 7.29 13.03 33.99
N ARG A 58 7.10 11.75 33.61
CA ARG A 58 8.14 11.03 32.84
C ARG A 58 8.52 11.72 31.53
N ASN A 59 7.60 12.47 30.93
CA ASN A 59 7.76 13.14 29.64
C ASN A 59 7.61 14.68 29.70
N ALA A 60 7.55 15.28 30.90
CA ALA A 60 7.32 16.71 31.03
C ALA A 60 7.87 17.28 32.34
N ILE A 61 8.23 18.56 32.30
CA ILE A 61 8.62 19.35 33.45
C ILE A 61 7.80 20.63 33.40
N ILE A 62 7.08 20.96 34.48
CA ILE A 62 6.17 22.09 34.52
C ILE A 62 6.52 22.98 35.71
N VAL A 63 7.04 24.17 35.41
CA VAL A 63 7.32 25.22 36.40
C VAL A 63 6.03 25.97 36.71
N ILE A 64 5.73 26.22 37.99
CA ILE A 64 4.49 26.89 38.39
C ILE A 64 4.80 28.11 39.26
N GLU A 65 4.13 29.22 38.94
CA GLU A 65 4.15 30.47 39.69
C GLU A 65 2.72 30.83 40.11
N PHE A 66 2.51 31.12 41.40
CA PHE A 66 1.20 31.43 41.97
C PHE A 66 0.92 32.94 41.97
N LYS A 67 -0.30 33.31 41.57
CA LYS A 67 -0.77 34.70 41.61
C LYS A 67 -2.13 34.81 42.28
N ASN A 68 -2.18 35.55 43.39
CA ASN A 68 -3.44 35.83 44.09
C ASN A 68 -4.07 37.14 43.58
N TYR A 69 -4.48 37.14 42.32
CA TYR A 69 -5.17 38.25 41.66
C TYR A 69 -6.36 37.67 40.86
N GLY A 70 -7.33 38.52 40.52
CA GLY A 70 -8.52 38.17 39.74
C GLY A 70 -9.07 39.38 39.01
N GLY A 71 -10.06 39.16 38.14
CA GLY A 71 -10.69 40.20 37.34
C GLY A 71 -10.01 40.40 35.99
N GLU A 72 -9.97 41.65 35.52
CA GLU A 72 -9.46 42.00 34.18
C GLU A 72 -7.94 42.00 34.14
N ILE A 73 -7.35 41.06 33.39
CA ILE A 73 -5.90 40.86 33.29
C ILE A 73 -5.35 41.44 31.99
N THR A 74 -4.30 42.22 32.10
CA THR A 74 -3.44 42.64 30.99
C THR A 74 -2.06 42.03 31.17
N THR A 75 -1.55 41.34 30.14
CA THR A 75 -0.21 40.74 30.13
C THR A 75 0.69 41.38 29.08
N SER A 76 2.00 41.34 29.32
CA SER A 76 3.02 41.93 28.45
C SER A 76 4.33 41.15 28.55
N VAL A 77 5.08 41.06 27.44
CA VAL A 77 6.39 40.40 27.42
C VAL A 77 7.44 41.24 28.14
N ASN A 78 7.47 42.55 27.86
CA ASN A 78 8.49 43.48 28.35
C ASN A 78 7.96 44.54 29.33
N GLY A 79 6.64 44.61 29.53
CA GLY A 79 6.00 45.59 30.41
C GLY A 79 5.30 44.95 31.61
N ASP A 80 4.67 45.79 32.42
CA ASP A 80 3.93 45.34 33.61
C ASP A 80 2.73 44.48 33.23
N TRP A 81 2.46 43.49 34.07
CA TRP A 81 1.18 42.80 34.08
C TRP A 81 0.26 43.51 35.05
N THR A 82 -1.03 43.63 34.75
CA THR A 82 -1.99 44.28 35.64
C THR A 82 -3.25 43.46 35.83
N ALA A 83 -3.84 43.57 37.02
CA ALA A 83 -5.20 43.17 37.34
C ALA A 83 -6.00 44.45 37.62
N GLY A 84 -6.77 44.92 36.64
CA GLY A 84 -7.32 46.28 36.62
C GLY A 84 -6.20 47.32 36.72
N ASN A 85 -6.21 48.12 37.79
CA ASN A 85 -5.21 49.17 38.06
C ASN A 85 -4.03 48.70 38.94
N ILE A 86 -3.97 47.41 39.31
CA ILE A 86 -2.95 46.87 40.21
C ILE A 86 -1.88 46.13 39.41
N ILE A 87 -0.61 46.49 39.60
CA ILE A 87 0.53 45.78 38.97
C ILE A 87 0.74 44.41 39.63
N ILE A 88 0.75 43.36 38.82
CA ILE A 88 1.03 41.98 39.20
C ILE A 88 2.54 41.76 39.12
N LYS A 89 3.18 41.55 40.26
CA LYS A 89 4.63 41.29 40.33
C LYS A 89 4.95 39.80 40.27
N GLY A 90 6.01 39.46 39.54
CA GLY A 90 6.56 38.11 39.40
C GLY A 90 7.44 37.66 40.57
N GLY A 91 8.00 38.57 41.36
CA GLY A 91 8.86 38.22 42.50
C GLY A 91 9.63 39.43 43.06
N ALA A 92 10.60 39.19 43.94
CA ALA A 92 11.49 40.24 44.43
C ALA A 92 12.40 40.74 43.29
N GLY A 93 12.37 42.06 43.00
CA GLY A 93 13.19 42.68 41.94
C GLY A 93 12.41 43.32 40.79
N GLY A 94 11.08 43.46 40.88
CA GLY A 94 10.30 44.28 39.92
C GLY A 94 10.01 43.62 38.58
N LYS A 95 10.27 42.31 38.43
CA LYS A 95 9.97 41.54 37.21
C LYS A 95 8.47 41.24 37.10
N ASN A 96 7.97 41.11 35.88
CA ASN A 96 6.61 40.60 35.65
C ASN A 96 6.57 39.05 35.78
N PRO A 97 5.38 38.44 35.91
CA PRO A 97 5.24 36.99 36.07
C PRO A 97 5.87 36.15 34.94
N LEU A 98 5.81 36.60 33.68
CA LEU A 98 6.44 35.91 32.55
C LEU A 98 7.97 35.86 32.67
N GLN A 99 8.56 37.02 32.95
CA GLN A 99 10.01 37.14 33.13
C GLN A 99 10.48 36.26 34.29
N GLN A 100 9.68 36.16 35.34
CA GLN A 100 9.99 35.30 36.47
C GLN A 100 10.01 33.81 36.07
N VAL A 101 8.94 33.30 35.46
CA VAL A 101 8.89 31.87 35.07
C VAL A 101 9.94 31.52 34.01
N ASN A 102 10.32 32.46 33.15
CA ASN A 102 11.37 32.22 32.16
C ASN A 102 12.75 32.06 32.84
N LEU A 103 13.06 32.88 33.83
CA LEU A 103 14.29 32.75 34.61
C LEU A 103 14.34 31.43 35.38
N TYR A 104 13.21 31.03 35.95
CA TYR A 104 13.08 29.76 36.64
C TYR A 104 13.36 28.57 35.73
N LYS A 105 12.79 28.57 34.53
CA LYS A 105 13.08 27.53 33.53
C LYS A 105 14.56 27.46 33.20
N SER A 106 15.21 28.61 32.96
CA SER A 106 16.64 28.66 32.68
C SER A 106 17.49 28.14 33.86
N SER A 107 17.13 28.52 35.09
CA SER A 107 17.84 28.04 36.29
C SER A 107 17.66 26.55 36.51
N LEU A 108 16.43 26.04 36.35
CA LEU A 108 16.13 24.62 36.51
C LEU A 108 16.84 23.78 35.45
N ALA A 109 16.85 24.24 34.20
CA ALA A 109 17.55 23.55 33.12
C ALA A 109 19.05 23.43 33.40
N ASN A 110 19.67 24.46 33.97
CA ASN A 110 21.07 24.43 34.37
C ASN A 110 21.35 23.42 35.50
N ASP A 111 20.45 23.31 36.48
CA ASP A 111 20.61 22.34 37.57
C ASP A 111 20.39 20.90 37.09
N LEU A 112 19.35 20.65 36.29
CA LEU A 112 19.10 19.34 35.68
C LEU A 112 20.24 18.91 34.75
N SER A 113 20.86 19.86 34.05
CA SER A 113 22.04 19.60 33.22
C SER A 113 23.26 19.11 34.01
N LYS A 114 23.36 19.43 35.31
CA LYS A 114 24.43 18.92 36.18
C LYS A 114 24.12 17.49 36.65
N PHE A 115 22.85 17.20 36.90
CA PHE A 115 22.40 15.88 37.34
C PHE A 115 22.33 14.86 36.19
N TYR A 116 21.97 15.34 35.00
CA TYR A 116 21.76 14.53 33.79
C TYR A 116 22.48 15.21 32.59
N PRO A 117 23.81 15.01 32.46
CA PRO A 117 24.63 15.74 31.49
C PRO A 117 24.35 15.39 30.02
N ASP A 118 23.89 14.17 29.72
CA ASP A 118 23.67 13.70 28.35
C ASP A 118 22.47 14.36 27.65
N SER A 119 21.55 14.98 28.40
CA SER A 119 20.31 15.59 27.90
C SER A 119 20.27 17.12 28.01
N LYS A 120 21.45 17.76 28.13
CA LYS A 120 21.63 19.19 28.48
C LYS A 120 20.73 20.19 27.71
N SER A 121 20.50 19.97 26.42
CA SER A 121 19.71 20.89 25.58
C SER A 121 18.19 20.72 25.72
N GLU A 122 17.74 19.59 26.27
CA GLU A 122 16.33 19.18 26.30
C GLU A 122 15.57 19.78 27.50
N TRP A 123 16.29 20.09 28.58
CA TRP A 123 15.69 20.66 29.80
C TRP A 123 15.09 22.06 29.63
N PHE A 124 15.54 22.81 28.60
CA PHE A 124 15.00 24.12 28.26
C PHE A 124 13.58 24.08 27.67
N TYR A 125 13.09 22.89 27.28
CA TYR A 125 11.75 22.66 26.73
C TYR A 125 10.67 22.45 27.80
N SER A 126 10.97 22.72 29.08
CA SER A 126 9.97 22.69 30.17
C SER A 126 8.78 23.61 29.90
N ALA A 127 7.59 23.27 30.37
CA ALA A 127 6.42 24.15 30.35
C ALA A 127 6.43 25.09 31.56
N ALA A 128 5.71 26.20 31.47
CA ALA A 128 5.47 27.12 32.58
C ALA A 128 3.97 27.41 32.74
N ILE A 129 3.52 27.46 34.00
CA ILE A 129 2.16 27.85 34.39
C ILE A 129 2.25 29.09 35.28
N VAL A 130 1.53 30.15 34.92
CA VAL A 130 1.16 31.22 35.84
C VAL A 130 -0.26 30.97 36.30
N LEU A 131 -0.42 30.53 37.55
CA LEU A 131 -1.68 30.07 38.11
C LEU A 131 -2.36 31.17 38.95
N PHE A 132 -3.51 31.65 38.49
CA PHE A 132 -4.33 32.62 39.19
C PHE A 132 -5.30 31.95 40.17
N GLN A 133 -5.31 32.41 41.43
CA GLN A 133 -6.15 31.87 42.50
C GLN A 133 -7.60 32.37 42.43
N GLN A 134 -7.87 33.42 41.65
CA GLN A 134 -9.20 33.98 41.46
C GLN A 134 -9.54 34.00 39.95
N PRO A 135 -10.82 34.03 39.57
CA PRO A 135 -11.21 34.06 38.17
C PRO A 135 -10.62 35.24 37.42
N ILE A 136 -10.16 35.00 36.20
CA ILE A 136 -9.53 36.00 35.34
C ILE A 136 -10.26 36.16 34.02
N LYS A 137 -10.21 37.37 33.47
CA LYS A 137 -10.68 37.69 32.11
C LYS A 137 -9.60 38.53 31.43
N PHE A 138 -9.09 38.07 30.30
CA PHE A 138 -8.06 38.82 29.58
C PHE A 138 -8.65 40.02 28.86
N VAL A 139 -8.08 41.20 29.11
CA VAL A 139 -8.35 42.45 28.36
C VAL A 139 -7.32 42.62 27.25
N LYS A 140 -6.07 42.23 27.51
CA LYS A 140 -5.00 42.19 26.51
C LYS A 140 -4.03 41.06 26.85
N HIS A 141 -3.79 40.18 25.88
CA HIS A 141 -2.91 39.03 26.02
C HIS A 141 -1.58 39.31 25.29
N GLY A 142 -0.48 39.31 26.03
CA GLY A 142 0.88 39.40 25.52
C GLY A 142 1.60 38.08 25.73
N GLY A 143 2.20 37.53 24.67
CA GLY A 143 2.90 36.23 24.71
C GLY A 143 2.21 35.09 23.96
N ASP A 144 1.21 35.37 23.12
CA ASP A 144 0.36 34.38 22.42
C ASP A 144 1.15 33.39 21.54
N ASN A 145 2.36 33.77 21.11
CA ASN A 145 3.24 32.93 20.29
C ASN A 145 4.16 32.00 21.12
N LEU A 146 4.02 31.99 22.46
CA LEU A 146 4.88 31.20 23.35
C LEU A 146 4.18 29.89 23.75
N ASN A 147 4.39 28.85 22.94
CA ASN A 147 3.77 27.52 23.13
C ASN A 147 4.12 26.83 24.47
N TRP A 148 5.10 27.33 25.21
CA TRP A 148 5.55 26.78 26.49
C TRP A 148 4.93 27.47 27.72
N LEU A 149 4.22 28.60 27.54
CA LEU A 149 3.63 29.38 28.62
C LEU A 149 2.12 29.16 28.67
N HIS A 150 1.60 28.89 29.86
CA HIS A 150 0.18 28.78 30.13
C HIS A 150 -0.21 29.73 31.25
N ILE A 151 -1.24 30.54 31.02
CA ILE A 151 -1.78 31.48 32.01
C ILE A 151 -3.21 31.04 32.27
N ILE A 152 -3.45 30.48 33.46
CA ILE A 152 -4.71 29.81 33.77
C ILE A 152 -5.19 30.13 35.18
N GLU A 153 -6.47 29.86 35.42
CA GLU A 153 -7.08 29.86 36.75
C GLU A 153 -7.14 28.45 37.36
N GLU A 154 -7.34 28.38 38.68
CA GLU A 154 -7.30 27.14 39.48
C GLU A 154 -8.17 26.00 38.91
N LYS A 155 -9.36 26.30 38.37
CA LYS A 155 -10.29 25.28 37.85
C LYS A 155 -9.76 24.51 36.63
N ASP A 156 -8.89 25.14 35.83
CA ASP A 156 -8.37 24.56 34.58
C ASP A 156 -7.04 23.82 34.80
N PHE A 157 -6.51 23.86 36.03
CA PHE A 157 -5.18 23.36 36.38
C PHE A 157 -4.99 21.87 36.07
N VAL A 158 -5.90 21.01 36.55
CA VAL A 158 -5.78 19.55 36.38
C VAL A 158 -5.88 19.17 34.90
N ALA A 159 -6.85 19.74 34.18
CA ALA A 159 -7.02 19.50 32.75
C ALA A 159 -5.76 19.89 31.96
N LEU A 160 -5.12 21.01 32.33
CA LEU A 160 -3.86 21.43 31.73
C LEU A 160 -2.71 20.46 32.04
N VAL A 161 -2.52 20.05 33.30
CA VAL A 161 -1.44 19.12 33.68
C VAL A 161 -1.56 17.77 32.95
N LYS A 162 -2.79 17.29 32.70
CA LYS A 162 -3.03 16.06 31.91
C LYS A 162 -2.57 16.20 30.46
N ARG A 163 -2.93 17.29 29.78
CA ARG A 163 -2.62 17.51 28.35
C ARG A 163 -1.18 17.95 28.10
N VAL A 164 -0.52 18.59 29.09
CA VAL A 164 0.85 19.07 28.92
C VAL A 164 1.80 17.87 28.89
N ASN A 165 2.24 17.55 27.68
CA ASN A 165 3.38 16.72 27.39
C ASN A 165 4.42 17.65 26.77
N CYS A 166 5.55 17.88 27.45
CA CYS A 166 6.63 18.63 26.81
C CYS A 166 7.06 17.82 25.57
N THR A 167 7.44 18.48 24.48
CA THR A 167 7.84 17.84 23.21
C THR A 167 8.67 16.56 23.45
N GLN A 168 8.62 15.55 22.57
CA GLN A 168 9.29 14.21 22.61
C GLN A 168 10.80 14.17 23.02
N ARG A 169 11.38 15.31 23.37
CA ARG A 169 12.74 15.58 23.84
C ARG A 169 12.93 15.41 25.35
N ILE A 170 11.90 15.58 26.19
CA ILE A 170 12.05 15.31 27.65
C ILE A 170 11.55 13.89 27.91
N SER A 171 12.43 13.00 28.38
CA SER A 171 12.08 11.64 28.79
C SER A 171 12.97 11.18 29.94
N PHE A 172 12.36 10.83 31.07
CA PHE A 172 13.05 10.20 32.20
C PHE A 172 12.86 8.69 32.16
N THR A 173 13.94 7.92 32.28
CA THR A 173 13.85 6.50 32.64
C THR A 173 13.27 6.35 34.06
N GLN A 174 12.76 5.17 34.41
CA GLN A 174 12.24 4.93 35.76
C GLN A 174 13.27 5.28 36.84
N LYS A 175 14.52 4.88 36.63
CA LYS A 175 15.63 5.09 37.58
C LYS A 175 15.97 6.58 37.71
N GLU A 176 16.00 7.32 36.60
CA GLU A 176 16.22 8.76 36.64
C GLU A 176 15.07 9.47 37.34
N PHE A 177 13.82 9.12 37.01
CA PHE A 177 12.64 9.72 37.61
C PHE A 177 12.58 9.51 39.14
N GLU A 178 12.89 8.30 39.60
CA GLU A 178 12.96 7.98 41.03
C GLU A 178 14.11 8.71 41.76
N SER A 179 15.17 9.10 41.03
CA SER A 179 16.31 9.82 41.60
C SER A 179 16.07 11.33 41.75
N ILE A 180 15.04 11.90 41.11
CA ILE A 180 14.77 13.35 41.12
C ILE A 180 14.68 13.90 42.55
N PRO A 181 13.92 13.31 43.50
CA PRO A 181 13.86 13.80 44.88
C PRO A 181 15.22 13.87 45.58
N LYS A 182 16.14 12.97 45.24
CA LYS A 182 17.49 12.95 45.78
C LYS A 182 18.31 14.14 45.34
N HIS A 183 18.23 14.49 44.06
CA HIS A 183 18.98 15.60 43.46
C HIS A 183 18.58 16.97 44.02
N PHE A 184 17.34 17.11 44.49
CA PHE A 184 16.86 18.31 45.16
C PHE A 184 16.98 18.26 46.70
N ASP A 185 17.56 17.20 47.27
CA ASP A 185 17.68 16.96 48.72
C ASP A 185 16.32 17.02 49.47
N VAL A 186 15.28 16.45 48.86
CA VAL A 186 13.89 16.50 49.38
C VAL A 186 13.40 15.16 49.91
N GLU A 187 14.21 14.10 49.83
CA GLU A 187 13.81 12.73 50.23
C GLU A 187 13.33 12.63 51.69
N LYS A 188 13.81 13.50 52.58
CA LYS A 188 13.44 13.52 54.01
C LYS A 188 12.27 14.47 54.34
N LYS A 189 11.72 15.19 53.36
CA LYS A 189 10.67 16.23 53.53
C LYS A 189 9.35 15.82 52.87
N ILE A 190 8.95 14.58 53.08
CA ILE A 190 7.74 14.02 52.45
C ILE A 190 6.51 14.41 53.28
N VAL A 191 5.53 15.06 52.64
CA VAL A 191 4.29 15.54 53.32
C VAL A 191 3.12 14.58 53.14
N LYS A 192 3.07 13.84 52.03
CA LYS A 192 2.03 12.84 51.75
C LYS A 192 2.62 11.69 50.93
N ILE A 193 2.55 10.46 51.47
CA ILE A 193 2.72 9.21 50.73
C ILE A 193 1.38 8.49 50.83
N GLU A 194 0.64 8.44 49.73
CA GLU A 194 -0.31 7.34 49.56
C GLU A 194 0.43 6.25 48.80
N GLU A 195 1.02 5.34 49.56
CA GLU A 195 1.57 4.10 49.02
C GLU A 195 0.38 3.25 48.60
N ASP A 196 0.31 3.01 47.29
CA ASP A 196 -0.71 2.18 46.68
C ASP A 196 -0.71 0.81 47.38
N LYS A 197 -1.87 0.40 47.91
CA LYS A 197 -2.13 -0.99 48.31
C LYS A 197 -2.07 -1.83 47.03
N HIS A 198 -0.87 -2.26 46.66
CA HIS A 198 -0.54 -3.24 45.63
C HIS A 198 -1.61 -3.44 44.54
N ARG A 199 -1.83 -2.44 43.68
CA ARG A 199 -2.32 -2.74 42.33
C ARG A 199 -1.15 -3.26 41.52
N ILE A 200 -1.19 -4.56 41.19
CA ILE A 200 -0.28 -5.15 40.22
C ILE A 200 -0.61 -4.50 38.88
N VAL A 201 0.28 -3.62 38.40
CA VAL A 201 0.19 -3.03 37.06
C VAL A 201 0.57 -4.13 36.07
N LEU A 202 -0.45 -4.73 35.45
CA LEU A 202 -0.29 -5.77 34.43
C LEU A 202 -0.28 -5.12 33.05
N SER A 203 0.65 -5.50 32.20
CA SER A 203 0.60 -5.18 30.78
C SER A 203 -0.67 -5.75 30.14
N PRO A 204 -1.16 -5.16 29.02
CA PRO A 204 -2.29 -5.71 28.27
C PRO A 204 -2.09 -7.19 27.90
N LEU A 205 -0.86 -7.58 27.57
CA LEU A 205 -0.50 -8.96 27.27
C LEU A 205 -0.69 -9.89 28.48
N GLU A 206 -0.38 -9.45 29.70
CA GLU A 206 -0.59 -10.23 30.93
C GLU A 206 -2.07 -10.33 31.34
N TYR A 207 -2.92 -9.44 30.83
CA TYR A 207 -4.37 -9.61 30.91
C TYR A 207 -4.86 -10.68 29.92
N ILE A 208 -4.30 -10.72 28.70
CA ILE A 208 -4.61 -11.72 27.68
C ILE A 208 -4.15 -13.13 28.10
N ALA A 209 -2.93 -13.25 28.65
CA ALA A 209 -2.40 -14.53 29.12
C ALA A 209 -1.82 -14.42 30.52
N GLU A 210 -2.57 -14.90 31.49
CA GLU A 210 -2.13 -14.94 32.90
C GLU A 210 -0.85 -15.77 33.11
N ASP A 211 -0.54 -16.71 32.21
CA ASP A 211 0.72 -17.46 32.20
C ASP A 211 1.95 -16.55 32.19
N LEU A 212 1.84 -15.36 31.60
CA LEU A 212 2.92 -14.38 31.55
C LEU A 212 3.37 -13.92 32.95
N ARG A 213 2.49 -14.01 33.94
CA ARG A 213 2.80 -13.68 35.35
C ARG A 213 3.69 -14.74 36.01
N ASN A 214 3.81 -15.93 35.41
CA ASN A 214 4.73 -16.98 35.86
C ASN A 214 6.07 -16.87 35.13
N HIS A 215 6.86 -15.89 35.54
CA HIS A 215 8.13 -15.52 34.90
C HIS A 215 9.10 -16.70 34.73
N SER A 216 9.18 -17.63 35.69
CA SER A 216 10.09 -18.79 35.60
C SER A 216 9.65 -19.81 34.53
N LYS A 217 8.34 -20.07 34.41
CA LYS A 217 7.77 -20.91 33.35
C LYS A 217 8.02 -20.31 31.97
N ILE A 218 7.80 -18.99 31.84
CA ILE A 218 7.97 -18.27 30.57
C ILE A 218 9.44 -18.19 30.16
N LYS A 219 10.33 -17.88 31.10
CA LYS A 219 11.77 -17.89 30.86
C LYS A 219 12.23 -19.25 30.34
N LYS A 220 11.86 -20.34 31.03
CA LYS A 220 12.20 -21.70 30.60
C LYS A 220 11.70 -22.00 29.17
N LEU A 221 10.47 -21.59 28.85
CA LEU A 221 9.91 -21.79 27.51
C LEU A 221 10.73 -21.08 26.42
N ILE A 222 11.19 -19.85 26.68
CA ILE A 222 12.00 -19.05 25.73
C ILE A 222 13.45 -19.54 25.68
N GLU A 223 13.96 -20.18 26.75
CA GLU A 223 15.28 -20.81 26.79
C GLU A 223 15.33 -22.17 26.06
N GLU A 224 14.18 -22.81 25.83
CA GLU A 224 14.08 -24.07 25.10
C GLU A 224 13.74 -23.87 23.61
N LYS A 225 13.04 -22.77 23.27
CA LYS A 225 12.44 -22.56 21.95
C LYS A 225 12.57 -21.11 21.50
N THR A 226 12.79 -20.91 20.20
CA THR A 226 12.82 -19.57 19.59
C THR A 226 11.54 -19.34 18.78
N PHE A 227 10.85 -18.25 19.08
CA PHE A 227 9.63 -17.84 18.37
C PHE A 227 9.96 -16.70 17.43
N ILE A 228 9.81 -16.95 16.13
CA ILE A 228 10.15 -16.05 15.03
C ILE A 228 8.87 -15.47 14.40
N GLY A 229 8.87 -14.17 14.17
CA GLY A 229 7.91 -13.45 13.36
C GLY A 229 8.56 -12.94 12.09
N ILE A 230 8.01 -13.27 10.93
CA ILE A 230 8.45 -12.76 9.63
C ILE A 230 7.38 -11.80 9.13
N ASP A 231 7.75 -10.52 8.97
CA ASP A 231 6.99 -9.60 8.15
C ASP A 231 7.47 -9.72 6.70
N PHE A 232 6.79 -10.52 5.88
CA PHE A 232 7.14 -10.67 4.47
C PHE A 232 6.46 -9.56 3.67
N GLY A 233 7.01 -8.34 3.66
CA GLY A 233 6.42 -7.19 2.97
C GLY A 233 6.77 -7.13 1.47
N THR A 234 5.99 -6.36 0.71
CA THR A 234 6.15 -6.19 -0.75
C THR A 234 7.52 -5.63 -1.15
N SER A 235 8.01 -4.63 -0.42
CA SER A 235 9.28 -3.94 -0.73
C SER A 235 10.38 -4.24 0.29
N SER A 236 10.00 -4.57 1.52
CA SER A 236 10.92 -4.90 2.61
C SER A 236 10.36 -6.03 3.46
N THR A 237 11.25 -6.88 3.94
CA THR A 237 10.99 -7.96 4.88
C THR A 237 11.74 -7.68 6.18
N ILE A 238 11.08 -7.89 7.32
CA ILE A 238 11.70 -7.76 8.64
C ILE A 238 11.45 -9.06 9.41
N VAL A 239 12.48 -9.55 10.10
CA VAL A 239 12.36 -10.71 10.97
C VAL A 239 12.54 -10.26 12.41
N SER A 240 11.72 -10.79 13.31
CA SER A 240 11.81 -10.52 14.74
C SER A 240 11.68 -11.80 15.54
N TYR A 241 12.14 -11.78 16.78
CA TYR A 241 12.08 -12.90 17.68
C TYR A 241 11.69 -12.46 19.09
N VAL A 242 11.18 -13.41 19.86
CA VAL A 242 10.84 -13.20 21.27
C VAL A 242 12.05 -13.48 22.17
N ARG A 243 12.26 -12.62 23.16
CA ARG A 243 13.20 -12.82 24.26
C ARG A 243 12.55 -12.59 25.62
N PHE A 244 13.16 -13.16 26.65
CA PHE A 244 12.83 -12.82 28.03
C PHE A 244 13.76 -11.69 28.50
N ASP A 245 13.20 -10.64 29.08
CA ASP A 245 13.94 -9.52 29.65
C ASP A 245 14.03 -9.71 31.17
N GLU A 246 15.22 -10.03 31.68
CA GLU A 246 15.45 -10.33 33.09
C GLU A 246 15.20 -9.14 34.01
N ASP A 247 15.51 -7.93 33.55
CA ASP A 247 15.42 -6.70 34.35
C ASP A 247 13.95 -6.35 34.62
N THR A 248 13.13 -6.45 33.58
CA THR A 248 11.69 -6.17 33.65
C THR A 248 10.84 -7.41 33.91
N LYS A 249 11.45 -8.60 33.94
CA LYS A 249 10.80 -9.91 34.05
C LYS A 249 9.66 -10.10 33.03
N SER A 250 9.83 -9.56 31.84
CA SER A 250 8.77 -9.49 30.82
C SER A 250 9.18 -10.12 29.50
N VAL A 251 8.19 -10.48 28.69
CA VAL A 251 8.41 -10.93 27.32
C VAL A 251 8.60 -9.72 26.43
N ARG A 252 9.71 -9.68 25.68
CA ARG A 252 10.05 -8.62 24.73
C ARG A 252 10.27 -9.17 23.33
N THR A 253 10.14 -8.33 22.33
CA THR A 253 10.49 -8.65 20.94
C THR A 253 11.68 -7.84 20.47
N GLU A 254 12.56 -8.47 19.71
CA GLU A 254 13.69 -7.81 19.05
C GLU A 254 13.71 -8.13 17.57
N THR A 255 14.27 -7.22 16.79
CA THR A 255 14.48 -7.40 15.36
C THR A 255 15.79 -8.15 15.11
N LEU A 256 15.76 -9.04 14.13
CA LEU A 256 16.92 -9.74 13.60
C LEU A 256 17.65 -8.83 12.62
N ASN A 257 18.96 -8.66 12.81
CA ASN A 257 19.81 -7.91 11.87
C ASN A 257 20.41 -8.84 10.81
N PHE A 258 20.11 -8.54 9.54
CA PHE A 258 20.73 -9.18 8.38
C PHE A 258 22.06 -8.52 8.07
N GLU A 259 23.09 -9.35 7.89
CA GLU A 259 24.42 -8.92 7.49
C GLU A 259 24.50 -8.80 5.96
N TYR A 260 25.10 -7.73 5.46
CA TYR A 260 25.36 -7.54 4.02
C TYR A 260 26.69 -6.81 3.80
N ILE A 261 27.21 -6.84 2.58
CA ILE A 261 28.45 -6.14 2.23
C ILE A 261 28.09 -4.89 1.44
N ASP A 262 28.51 -3.72 1.92
CA ASP A 262 28.39 -2.48 1.17
C ASP A 262 29.37 -2.48 -0.01
N VAL A 263 28.86 -2.38 -1.23
CA VAL A 263 29.68 -2.51 -2.45
C VAL A 263 30.66 -1.35 -2.63
N ASN A 264 30.36 -0.19 -2.05
CA ASN A 264 31.19 1.01 -2.16
C ASN A 264 32.38 0.99 -1.20
N SER A 265 32.15 0.62 0.05
CA SER A 265 33.17 0.61 1.11
C SER A 265 33.80 -0.76 1.36
N GLY A 266 33.20 -1.84 0.86
CA GLY A 266 33.59 -3.23 1.15
C GLY A 266 33.35 -3.64 2.60
N ARG A 267 32.70 -2.80 3.41
CA ARG A 267 32.46 -3.07 4.84
C ARG A 267 31.25 -3.96 5.01
N LYS A 268 31.33 -4.83 6.02
CA LYS A 268 30.20 -5.60 6.50
C LYS A 268 29.29 -4.68 7.32
N LEU A 269 28.04 -4.55 6.90
CA LEU A 269 27.02 -3.76 7.57
C LEU A 269 25.89 -4.68 8.05
N GLU A 270 25.06 -4.17 8.96
CA GLU A 270 23.90 -4.85 9.48
C GLU A 270 22.65 -3.97 9.30
N SER A 271 21.52 -4.59 8.97
CA SER A 271 20.22 -3.92 8.93
C SER A 271 19.11 -4.90 9.29
N HIS A 272 18.14 -4.45 10.09
CA HIS A 272 16.93 -5.23 10.36
C HIS A 272 15.91 -5.19 9.22
N ILE A 273 16.07 -4.26 8.27
CA ILE A 273 15.23 -4.12 7.09
C ILE A 273 15.92 -4.84 5.93
N LEU A 274 15.27 -5.86 5.37
CA LEU A 274 15.78 -6.61 4.22
C LEU A 274 14.95 -6.30 2.98
N PRO A 275 15.47 -5.64 1.94
CA PRO A 275 14.73 -5.42 0.70
C PRO A 275 14.18 -6.74 0.10
N SER A 276 12.90 -6.76 -0.28
CA SER A 276 12.23 -7.93 -0.88
C SER A 276 12.58 -8.10 -2.36
N VAL A 277 13.88 -8.26 -2.64
CA VAL A 277 14.43 -8.35 -4.00
C VAL A 277 15.39 -9.52 -4.12
N VAL A 278 15.43 -10.10 -5.32
CA VAL A 278 16.34 -11.20 -5.69
C VAL A 278 17.16 -10.76 -6.89
N PHE A 279 18.47 -11.00 -6.85
CA PHE A 279 19.37 -10.80 -7.99
C PHE A 279 20.15 -12.09 -8.28
N TYR A 280 20.25 -12.45 -9.54
CA TYR A 280 21.09 -13.55 -9.99
C TYR A 280 22.37 -13.02 -10.63
N ASP A 281 23.49 -13.23 -9.93
CA ASP A 281 24.82 -12.98 -10.47
C ASP A 281 25.22 -14.17 -11.35
N LYS A 282 24.99 -14.03 -12.66
CA LYS A 282 25.31 -15.07 -13.65
C LYS A 282 26.80 -15.40 -13.71
N PHE A 283 27.68 -14.45 -13.42
CA PHE A 283 29.14 -14.67 -13.49
C PHE A 283 29.66 -15.46 -12.29
N LYS A 284 29.06 -15.25 -11.11
CA LYS A 284 29.40 -15.99 -9.90
C LYS A 284 28.53 -17.20 -9.64
N GLU A 285 27.53 -17.44 -10.49
CA GLU A 285 26.48 -18.44 -10.31
C GLU A 285 25.90 -18.40 -8.88
N LYS A 286 25.48 -17.20 -8.45
CA LYS A 286 25.01 -16.97 -7.09
C LYS A 286 23.72 -16.16 -7.06
N ILE A 287 22.81 -16.56 -6.20
CA ILE A 287 21.62 -15.79 -5.84
C ILE A 287 21.97 -14.85 -4.68
N LEU A 288 21.68 -13.57 -4.88
CA LEU A 288 21.73 -12.53 -3.86
C LEU A 288 20.30 -12.12 -3.53
N ILE A 289 20.04 -11.75 -2.28
CA ILE A 289 18.77 -11.17 -1.84
C ILE A 289 19.02 -9.89 -1.03
N GLY A 290 17.98 -9.12 -0.75
CA GLY A 290 18.10 -8.04 0.22
C GLY A 290 18.99 -6.90 -0.26
N HIS A 291 19.81 -6.37 0.65
CA HIS A 291 20.75 -5.28 0.34
C HIS A 291 21.82 -5.70 -0.65
N ASP A 292 22.29 -6.95 -0.61
CA ASP A 292 23.28 -7.46 -1.57
C ASP A 292 22.70 -7.45 -3.00
N ALA A 293 21.41 -7.76 -3.16
CA ALA A 293 20.73 -7.65 -4.45
C ALA A 293 20.35 -6.21 -4.81
N ARG A 294 19.85 -5.40 -3.85
CA ARG A 294 19.45 -3.99 -4.10
C ARG A 294 20.62 -3.14 -4.61
N GLN A 295 21.84 -3.37 -4.11
CA GLN A 295 23.04 -2.66 -4.56
C GLN A 295 23.46 -3.02 -5.99
N ARG A 296 22.94 -4.11 -6.57
CA ARG A 296 23.19 -4.53 -7.96
C ARG A 296 22.21 -3.94 -8.98
N ARG A 297 21.40 -2.96 -8.58
CA ARG A 297 20.36 -2.35 -9.43
C ARG A 297 20.93 -1.77 -10.73
N GLY A 298 22.17 -1.27 -10.74
CA GLY A 298 22.82 -0.78 -11.97
C GLY A 298 23.14 -1.88 -13.00
N GLU A 299 23.20 -3.15 -12.58
CA GLU A 299 23.42 -4.32 -13.43
C GLU A 299 22.11 -5.09 -13.70
N ALA A 300 20.99 -4.58 -13.18
CA ALA A 300 19.72 -5.28 -13.17
C ALA A 300 19.02 -5.20 -14.53
N LYS A 301 18.50 -6.36 -14.95
CA LYS A 301 17.51 -6.52 -16.00
C LYS A 301 16.25 -7.08 -15.33
N PRO A 302 15.25 -6.22 -15.08
CA PRO A 302 13.99 -6.62 -14.44
C PRO A 302 13.39 -7.85 -15.10
N ASN A 303 12.91 -8.79 -14.27
CA ASN A 303 12.33 -10.08 -14.68
C ASN A 303 13.30 -11.07 -15.37
N GLU A 304 14.56 -10.69 -15.63
CA GLU A 304 15.58 -11.55 -16.22
C GLU A 304 16.61 -12.04 -15.19
N ASN A 305 17.24 -11.12 -14.47
CA ASN A 305 18.20 -11.42 -13.40
C ASN A 305 17.94 -10.61 -12.12
N TYR A 306 16.87 -9.80 -12.09
CA TYR A 306 16.47 -8.99 -10.95
C TYR A 306 14.95 -9.04 -10.79
N TRP A 307 14.47 -9.58 -9.66
CA TRP A 307 13.04 -9.75 -9.38
C TRP A 307 12.64 -9.03 -8.10
N TYR A 308 11.52 -8.33 -8.15
CA TYR A 308 10.99 -7.52 -7.06
C TYR A 308 9.45 -7.46 -7.16
N SER A 309 8.76 -6.94 -6.13
CA SER A 309 7.29 -6.82 -6.09
C SER A 309 6.50 -8.13 -6.32
N PHE A 310 7.14 -9.29 -6.21
CA PHE A 310 6.54 -10.60 -6.49
C PHE A 310 5.48 -11.05 -5.46
N LYS A 311 5.37 -10.38 -4.30
CA LYS A 311 4.32 -10.68 -3.29
C LYS A 311 2.90 -10.38 -3.80
N ILE A 312 2.71 -9.25 -4.51
CA ILE A 312 1.36 -8.74 -4.89
C ILE A 312 0.66 -9.72 -5.84
N GLN A 313 1.41 -10.32 -6.76
CA GLN A 313 0.87 -11.17 -7.82
C GLN A 313 0.84 -12.67 -7.46
N LEU A 314 0.97 -13.01 -6.17
CA LEU A 314 0.67 -14.37 -5.71
C LEU A 314 -0.81 -14.71 -6.00
N GLY A 315 -1.13 -15.99 -6.10
CA GLY A 315 -2.50 -16.49 -6.30
C GLY A 315 -3.05 -16.39 -7.73
N GLN A 316 -2.31 -15.79 -8.66
CA GLN A 316 -2.74 -15.61 -10.07
C GLN A 316 -2.03 -16.61 -11.01
N ASP A 317 -2.80 -17.30 -11.87
CA ASP A 317 -2.23 -18.17 -12.91
C ASP A 317 -1.96 -17.39 -14.21
N LEU A 318 -0.89 -16.59 -14.22
CA LEU A 318 -0.45 -15.85 -15.40
C LEU A 318 0.62 -16.59 -16.24
N GLY A 319 0.90 -17.85 -15.89
CA GLY A 319 2.00 -18.62 -16.46
C GLY A 319 3.39 -18.08 -16.08
N ASN A 320 4.36 -18.32 -16.96
CA ASN A 320 5.75 -17.89 -16.78
C ASN A 320 5.93 -16.39 -17.09
N VAL A 321 5.39 -15.51 -16.26
CA VAL A 321 5.45 -14.04 -16.44
C VAL A 321 6.88 -13.49 -16.51
N PHE A 322 7.84 -14.17 -15.88
CA PHE A 322 9.27 -13.88 -15.99
C PHE A 322 9.87 -14.70 -17.13
N ASN A 323 9.29 -14.54 -18.32
CA ASN A 323 9.58 -15.35 -19.50
C ASN A 323 11.00 -15.19 -20.07
N LYS A 324 11.76 -14.20 -19.61
CA LYS A 324 13.18 -13.99 -19.96
C LYS A 324 14.13 -14.31 -18.80
N SER A 325 13.64 -15.01 -17.78
CA SER A 325 14.41 -15.36 -16.60
C SER A 325 15.67 -16.16 -16.93
N GLN A 326 16.81 -15.72 -16.42
CA GLN A 326 18.09 -16.43 -16.51
C GLN A 326 18.18 -17.61 -15.53
N LEU A 327 17.30 -17.64 -14.51
CA LEU A 327 17.11 -18.79 -13.63
C LEU A 327 15.98 -19.65 -14.20
N ASN A 328 16.32 -20.49 -15.19
CA ASN A 328 15.39 -21.42 -15.81
C ASN A 328 15.38 -22.80 -15.12
N LYS A 329 14.51 -23.71 -15.59
CA LYS A 329 14.28 -25.03 -14.97
C LYS A 329 15.54 -25.91 -14.86
N ASN A 330 16.54 -25.68 -15.69
CA ASN A 330 17.77 -26.48 -15.74
C ASN A 330 18.88 -25.92 -14.84
N ASN A 331 18.66 -24.80 -14.17
CA ASN A 331 19.65 -24.22 -13.27
C ASN A 331 19.71 -24.98 -11.94
N ALA A 332 20.92 -25.34 -11.48
CA ALA A 332 21.14 -26.08 -10.24
C ALA A 332 20.68 -25.33 -8.98
N LEU A 333 20.57 -24.00 -9.04
CA LEU A 333 20.08 -23.13 -7.96
C LEU A 333 18.55 -23.03 -7.91
N GLY A 334 17.86 -23.61 -8.89
CA GLY A 334 16.41 -23.51 -9.07
C GLY A 334 16.00 -22.51 -10.16
N SER A 335 14.69 -22.35 -10.36
CA SER A 335 14.11 -21.46 -11.35
C SER A 335 13.34 -20.29 -10.73
N ILE A 336 13.25 -19.17 -11.47
CA ILE A 336 12.38 -18.03 -11.16
C ILE A 336 11.62 -17.64 -12.42
N ARG A 337 10.55 -18.36 -12.75
CA ARG A 337 9.74 -18.10 -13.95
C ARG A 337 8.45 -17.32 -13.67
N ASN A 338 8.04 -17.27 -12.40
CA ASN A 338 6.85 -16.58 -11.94
C ASN A 338 7.00 -16.10 -10.50
N ASN A 339 5.98 -15.39 -10.01
CA ASN A 339 5.95 -14.79 -8.67
C ASN A 339 6.07 -15.81 -7.52
N LYS A 340 5.46 -17.00 -7.66
CA LYS A 340 5.53 -18.07 -6.66
C LYS A 340 6.95 -18.63 -6.54
N GLU A 341 7.62 -18.85 -7.67
CA GLU A 341 9.02 -19.29 -7.69
C GLU A 341 9.97 -18.23 -7.11
N ALA A 342 9.79 -16.94 -7.45
CA ALA A 342 10.57 -15.85 -6.86
C ALA A 342 10.40 -15.79 -5.33
N THR A 343 9.16 -15.90 -4.85
CA THR A 343 8.82 -15.92 -3.42
C THR A 343 9.51 -17.09 -2.71
N LYS A 344 9.50 -18.27 -3.33
CA LYS A 344 10.19 -19.46 -2.79
C LYS A 344 11.69 -19.25 -2.65
N VAL A 345 12.35 -18.74 -3.69
CA VAL A 345 13.79 -18.48 -3.66
C VAL A 345 14.13 -17.45 -2.58
N PHE A 346 13.38 -16.35 -2.52
CA PHE A 346 13.61 -15.29 -1.55
C PHE A 346 13.43 -15.80 -0.11
N LEU A 347 12.28 -16.41 0.20
CA LEU A 347 11.98 -16.87 1.57
C LEU A 347 12.90 -18.01 2.01
N ASN A 348 13.36 -18.87 1.10
CA ASN A 348 14.34 -19.90 1.43
C ASN A 348 15.64 -19.27 1.99
N GLU A 349 16.13 -18.22 1.34
CA GLU A 349 17.35 -17.53 1.76
C GLU A 349 17.11 -16.70 3.04
N VAL A 350 15.94 -16.07 3.21
CA VAL A 350 15.54 -15.42 4.49
C VAL A 350 15.55 -16.40 5.65
N ILE A 351 14.95 -17.58 5.49
CA ILE A 351 14.89 -18.60 6.54
C ILE A 351 16.28 -19.15 6.84
N LYS A 352 17.12 -19.32 5.82
CA LYS A 352 18.52 -19.74 6.00
C LYS A 352 19.31 -18.71 6.82
N GLN A 353 19.24 -17.43 6.46
CA GLN A 353 19.91 -16.36 7.22
C GLN A 353 19.35 -16.24 8.65
N THR A 354 18.05 -16.51 8.83
CA THR A 354 17.43 -16.57 10.17
C THR A 354 18.02 -17.69 11.02
N ARG A 355 18.18 -18.91 10.45
CA ARG A 355 18.82 -20.04 11.14
C ARG A 355 20.29 -19.75 11.46
N GLU A 356 21.01 -19.08 10.57
CA GLU A 356 22.40 -18.66 10.80
C GLU A 356 22.50 -17.63 11.94
N PHE A 357 21.59 -16.65 11.98
CA PHE A 357 21.49 -15.69 13.08
C PHE A 357 21.22 -16.37 14.43
N VAL A 358 20.26 -17.31 14.48
CA VAL A 358 19.94 -18.09 15.69
C VAL A 358 21.19 -18.80 16.21
N LYS A 359 21.92 -19.47 15.31
CA LYS A 359 23.15 -20.18 15.65
C LYS A 359 24.24 -19.22 16.15
N ARG A 360 24.45 -18.09 15.48
CA ARG A 360 25.46 -17.07 15.84
C ARG A 360 25.18 -16.46 17.21
N ASN A 361 23.91 -16.18 17.52
CA ASN A 361 23.48 -15.57 18.78
C ASN A 361 23.19 -16.57 19.90
N LYS A 362 23.46 -17.87 19.68
CA LYS A 362 23.26 -18.94 20.66
C LYS A 362 21.80 -19.00 21.17
N LEU A 363 20.85 -18.69 20.30
CA LEU A 363 19.42 -18.88 20.59
C LEU A 363 19.04 -20.37 20.44
N PRO A 364 17.95 -20.83 21.08
CA PRO A 364 17.51 -22.21 20.95
C PRO A 364 17.22 -22.60 19.49
N SER A 365 17.64 -23.80 19.10
CA SER A 365 17.57 -24.26 17.71
C SER A 365 16.18 -24.75 17.27
N GLU A 366 15.26 -25.00 18.20
CA GLU A 366 13.86 -25.33 17.90
C GLU A 366 13.12 -24.03 17.54
N LEU A 367 12.75 -23.88 16.27
CA LEU A 367 12.21 -22.64 15.71
C LEU A 367 10.71 -22.78 15.42
N PHE A 368 9.92 -21.83 15.90
CA PHE A 368 8.50 -21.70 15.57
C PHE A 368 8.26 -20.38 14.85
N PHE A 369 7.60 -20.46 13.69
CA PHE A 369 7.39 -19.30 12.83
C PHE A 369 5.93 -18.84 12.85
N SER A 370 5.74 -17.53 12.74
CA SER A 370 4.54 -16.92 12.19
C SER A 370 4.93 -15.92 11.11
N VAL A 371 4.10 -15.83 10.08
CA VAL A 371 4.32 -14.93 8.95
C VAL A 371 3.14 -13.96 8.87
N SER A 372 3.42 -12.67 8.74
CA SER A 372 2.38 -11.67 8.51
C SER A 372 1.83 -11.79 7.08
N ILE A 373 0.54 -11.51 6.92
CA ILE A 373 -0.11 -11.35 5.64
C ILE A 373 -0.94 -10.06 5.65
N PRO A 374 -1.09 -9.36 4.52
CA PRO A 374 -2.04 -8.24 4.45
C PRO A 374 -3.41 -8.73 4.93
N ALA A 375 -4.13 -7.92 5.71
CA ALA A 375 -5.47 -8.32 6.17
C ALA A 375 -6.40 -8.61 4.99
N SER A 376 -6.14 -7.89 3.91
CA SER A 376 -6.80 -7.95 2.64
C SER A 376 -6.32 -9.08 1.69
N PHE A 377 -5.28 -9.84 2.06
CA PHE A 377 -4.71 -10.91 1.22
C PHE A 377 -5.76 -11.98 0.92
N GLU A 378 -5.98 -12.31 -0.36
CA GLU A 378 -7.05 -13.20 -0.80
C GLU A 378 -6.74 -14.69 -0.53
N ALA A 379 -7.76 -15.55 -0.57
CA ALA A 379 -7.61 -16.97 -0.23
C ALA A 379 -6.61 -17.73 -1.13
N ASN A 380 -6.62 -17.44 -2.43
CA ASN A 380 -5.67 -17.99 -3.42
C ASN A 380 -4.23 -17.54 -3.16
N GLN A 381 -4.02 -16.28 -2.77
CA GLN A 381 -2.72 -15.72 -2.39
C GLN A 381 -2.16 -16.39 -1.12
N ARG A 382 -3.00 -16.55 -0.08
CA ARG A 382 -2.64 -17.25 1.16
C ARG A 382 -2.23 -18.69 0.90
N LYS A 383 -2.98 -19.38 0.03
CA LYS A 383 -2.66 -20.76 -0.39
C LYS A 383 -1.29 -20.85 -1.07
N ASP A 384 -1.00 -19.96 -2.01
CA ASP A 384 0.31 -19.94 -2.69
C ASP A 384 1.47 -19.71 -1.73
N LEU A 385 1.31 -18.76 -0.79
CA LEU A 385 2.32 -18.50 0.23
C LEU A 385 2.48 -19.71 1.17
N LEU A 386 1.38 -20.35 1.57
CA LEU A 386 1.40 -21.55 2.41
C LEU A 386 2.10 -22.71 1.71
N ASP A 387 1.82 -22.94 0.42
CA ASP A 387 2.50 -23.96 -0.40
C ASP A 387 4.01 -23.71 -0.44
N VAL A 388 4.41 -22.44 -0.65
CA VAL A 388 5.82 -22.05 -0.64
C VAL A 388 6.45 -22.38 0.70
N LEU A 389 5.88 -21.87 1.80
CA LEU A 389 6.40 -22.07 3.16
C LEU A 389 6.47 -23.56 3.51
N THR A 390 5.43 -24.34 3.21
CA THR A 390 5.40 -25.80 3.41
C THR A 390 6.55 -26.49 2.65
N SER A 391 6.84 -26.05 1.43
CA SER A 391 7.96 -26.60 0.63
C SER A 391 9.35 -26.31 1.22
N LEU A 392 9.48 -25.30 2.09
CA LEU A 392 10.73 -24.91 2.76
C LEU A 392 10.99 -25.69 4.06
N LYS A 393 10.14 -26.67 4.38
CA LYS A 393 10.25 -27.55 5.56
C LYS A 393 10.38 -26.76 6.88
N ILE A 394 9.62 -25.68 7.00
CA ILE A 394 9.45 -24.95 8.26
C ILE A 394 8.40 -25.68 9.07
N GLU A 395 8.69 -25.96 10.34
CA GLU A 395 7.69 -26.51 11.26
C GLU A 395 6.80 -25.38 11.76
N PHE A 396 5.49 -25.53 11.57
CA PHE A 396 4.48 -24.62 12.10
C PHE A 396 3.28 -25.41 12.61
N ASN A 397 2.65 -24.92 13.69
CA ASN A 397 1.35 -25.44 14.12
C ASN A 397 0.27 -24.95 13.14
N LYS A 398 -1.00 -25.28 13.41
CA LYS A 398 -2.12 -24.91 12.53
C LYS A 398 -2.28 -23.39 12.27
N ASP A 399 -1.68 -22.51 13.08
CA ASP A 399 -1.81 -21.05 12.98
C ASP A 399 -0.48 -20.36 12.53
N LEU A 400 -0.12 -20.46 11.25
CA LEU A 400 1.09 -19.84 10.69
C LEU A 400 0.91 -18.33 10.41
N PHE A 401 -0.28 -17.91 9.99
CA PHE A 401 -0.50 -16.56 9.48
C PHE A 401 -1.19 -15.62 10.48
N ILE A 402 -0.67 -14.39 10.60
CA ILE A 402 -1.32 -13.28 11.30
C ILE A 402 -1.53 -12.12 10.34
N ASP A 403 -2.62 -11.35 10.50
CA ASP A 403 -2.85 -10.20 9.63
C ASP A 403 -1.92 -9.07 10.06
N GLU A 404 -1.32 -8.35 9.11
CA GLU A 404 -0.37 -7.26 9.36
C GLU A 404 -0.86 -6.24 10.41
N PRO A 405 -2.09 -5.65 10.29
CA PRO A 405 -2.59 -4.72 11.31
C PRO A 405 -2.85 -5.38 12.66
N ASN A 406 -3.26 -6.65 12.67
CA ASN A 406 -3.46 -7.44 13.89
C ASN A 406 -2.13 -7.70 14.61
N ALA A 407 -1.07 -8.01 13.85
CA ALA A 407 0.28 -8.17 14.38
C ALA A 407 0.78 -6.84 14.98
N ALA A 408 0.64 -5.74 14.25
CA ALA A 408 1.06 -4.43 14.74
C ALA A 408 0.32 -4.04 16.04
N PHE A 409 -0.97 -4.35 16.14
CA PHE A 409 -1.73 -4.18 17.38
C PHE A 409 -1.14 -4.98 18.55
N LEU A 410 -0.79 -6.26 18.36
CA LEU A 410 -0.13 -7.07 19.40
C LEU A 410 1.20 -6.46 19.86
N SER A 411 1.98 -5.93 18.92
CA SER A 411 3.23 -5.24 19.26
C SER A 411 2.97 -3.95 20.05
N TYR A 412 1.93 -3.18 19.69
CA TYR A 412 1.50 -2.01 20.44
C TYR A 412 1.05 -2.37 21.87
N LEU A 413 0.30 -3.46 22.05
CA LEU A 413 -0.12 -3.94 23.37
C LEU A 413 1.06 -4.29 24.28
N GLN A 414 2.20 -4.71 23.73
CA GLN A 414 3.41 -4.98 24.52
C GLN A 414 4.01 -3.69 25.12
N THR A 415 3.98 -2.59 24.38
CA THR A 415 4.65 -1.33 24.76
C THR A 415 3.70 -0.33 25.43
N SER A 416 2.40 -0.62 25.43
CA SER A 416 1.37 0.23 26.02
C SER A 416 1.36 0.13 27.55
N PRO A 417 1.39 1.25 28.28
CA PRO A 417 1.18 1.26 29.72
C PRO A 417 -0.24 0.76 30.04
N ALA A 418 -0.42 -0.13 31.03
CA ALA A 418 -1.77 -0.51 31.44
C ALA A 418 -1.94 -0.79 32.94
N ALA A 419 -2.93 -0.11 33.52
CA ALA A 419 -3.77 -0.53 34.61
C ALA A 419 -5.18 -0.21 34.12
N TYR A 420 -5.79 -1.17 33.44
CA TYR A 420 -7.14 -1.02 32.94
C TYR A 420 -8.12 -1.30 34.08
N ASP A 421 -9.10 -0.43 34.27
CA ASP A 421 -10.22 -0.72 35.15
C ASP A 421 -11.21 -1.70 34.47
N LYS A 422 -12.09 -2.33 35.25
CA LYS A 422 -13.04 -3.33 34.72
C LYS A 422 -14.12 -2.77 33.78
N ASN A 423 -14.26 -1.45 33.69
CA ASN A 423 -15.17 -0.78 32.77
C ASN A 423 -14.44 -0.19 31.56
N PHE A 424 -13.12 -0.41 31.46
CA PHE A 424 -12.32 0.07 30.35
C PHE A 424 -12.74 -0.62 29.06
N THR A 425 -13.01 0.19 28.06
CA THR A 425 -13.18 -0.20 26.66
C THR A 425 -12.45 0.81 25.80
N SER A 426 -11.77 0.37 24.76
CA SER A 426 -11.17 1.28 23.80
C SER A 426 -11.19 0.76 22.37
N GLN A 427 -11.52 1.64 21.45
CA GLN A 427 -11.50 1.43 20.01
C GLN A 427 -10.18 1.94 19.43
N THR A 428 -9.43 1.03 18.80
CA THR A 428 -8.16 1.32 18.14
C THR A 428 -8.27 1.03 16.65
N LEU A 429 -8.04 2.04 15.82
CA LEU A 429 -7.84 1.87 14.38
C LEU A 429 -6.35 1.68 14.12
N VAL A 430 -5.98 0.56 13.50
CA VAL A 430 -4.63 0.34 12.99
C VAL A 430 -4.62 0.73 11.53
N PHE A 431 -3.77 1.69 11.19
CA PHE A 431 -3.55 2.18 9.83
C PHE A 431 -2.17 1.71 9.37
N ASP A 432 -2.14 0.57 8.67
CA ASP A 432 -0.91 0.02 8.11
C ASP A 432 -0.77 0.49 6.65
N PHE A 433 0.22 1.35 6.39
CA PHE A 433 0.48 1.87 5.06
C PHE A 433 1.87 1.47 4.58
N GLY A 434 1.90 0.33 3.90
CA GLY A 434 3.10 -0.25 3.32
C GLY A 434 3.44 0.32 1.95
N ALA A 435 4.33 -0.38 1.24
CA ALA A 435 4.71 -0.01 -0.12
C ALA A 435 3.68 -0.46 -1.17
N GLY A 436 3.03 -1.63 -0.98
CA GLY A 436 2.08 -2.17 -1.95
C GLY A 436 0.62 -2.13 -1.53
N THR A 437 0.34 -2.15 -0.22
CA THR A 437 -1.02 -2.20 0.33
C THR A 437 -1.19 -1.22 1.48
N CYS A 438 -2.45 -0.87 1.72
CA CYS A 438 -2.89 -0.14 2.88
C CYS A 438 -3.98 -0.98 3.53
N ASP A 439 -3.72 -1.43 4.75
CA ASP A 439 -4.60 -2.34 5.47
C ASP A 439 -5.09 -1.63 6.74
N ILE A 440 -6.42 -1.56 6.89
CA ILE A 440 -7.05 -0.93 8.04
C ILE A 440 -7.82 -1.98 8.82
N SER A 441 -7.58 -2.04 10.12
CA SER A 441 -8.39 -2.84 11.05
C SER A 441 -8.85 -1.97 12.20
N VAL A 442 -10.11 -2.14 12.59
CA VAL A 442 -10.67 -1.53 13.80
C VAL A 442 -10.77 -2.62 14.86
N LEU A 443 -10.08 -2.42 15.97
CA LEU A 443 -10.02 -3.35 17.07
C LEU A 443 -10.61 -2.74 18.33
N GLU A 444 -11.20 -3.60 19.15
CA GLU A 444 -11.72 -3.26 20.47
C GLU A 444 -10.91 -4.03 21.52
N LEU A 445 -10.52 -3.36 22.59
CA LEU A 445 -10.04 -4.01 23.81
C LEU A 445 -10.84 -3.55 25.02
N GLY A 446 -11.07 -4.45 25.97
CA GLY A 446 -11.81 -4.11 27.19
C GLY A 446 -12.01 -5.30 28.12
N PHE A 447 -12.95 -5.18 29.05
CA PHE A 447 -13.35 -6.29 29.95
C PHE A 447 -14.79 -6.72 29.72
N SER A 448 -15.01 -8.02 29.80
CA SER A 448 -16.31 -8.66 29.80
C SER A 448 -16.50 -9.50 31.07
N SER A 449 -17.65 -10.19 31.19
CA SER A 449 -17.87 -11.20 32.24
C SER A 449 -16.85 -12.34 32.20
N GLU A 450 -16.22 -12.60 31.05
CA GLU A 450 -15.21 -13.64 30.85
C GLU A 450 -13.77 -13.14 31.08
N GLY A 451 -13.59 -11.85 31.38
CA GLY A 451 -12.29 -11.22 31.60
C GLY A 451 -11.89 -10.25 30.49
N PHE A 452 -10.60 -9.95 30.40
CA PHE A 452 -10.05 -9.07 29.38
C PHE A 452 -10.19 -9.69 27.99
N PHE A 453 -10.63 -8.91 27.02
CA PHE A 453 -10.79 -9.37 25.65
C PHE A 453 -10.16 -8.39 24.65
N THR A 454 -9.79 -8.94 23.51
CA THR A 454 -9.44 -8.21 22.30
C THR A 454 -10.31 -8.76 21.17
N LYS A 455 -10.85 -7.87 20.34
CA LYS A 455 -11.78 -8.24 19.27
C LYS A 455 -11.50 -7.41 18.03
N ASN A 456 -11.43 -8.06 16.88
CA ASN A 456 -11.45 -7.36 15.61
C ASN A 456 -12.91 -7.03 15.24
N LEU A 457 -13.23 -5.75 15.05
CA LEU A 457 -14.57 -5.27 14.70
C LEU A 457 -14.78 -5.25 13.18
N SER A 458 -13.76 -4.86 12.43
CA SER A 458 -13.84 -4.74 10.98
C SER A 458 -12.46 -4.68 10.34
N ILE A 459 -12.40 -5.09 9.08
CA ILE A 459 -11.23 -4.97 8.20
C ILE A 459 -11.68 -4.24 6.93
N SER A 460 -10.88 -3.29 6.44
CA SER A 460 -11.16 -2.59 5.16
C SER A 460 -11.22 -3.56 3.98
N GLU A 461 -11.77 -3.09 2.86
CA GLU A 461 -11.61 -3.78 1.57
C GLU A 461 -10.15 -3.90 1.15
N PHE A 462 -9.83 -4.88 0.30
CA PHE A 462 -8.54 -4.98 -0.38
C PHE A 462 -8.35 -3.87 -1.41
N LYS A 463 -7.20 -3.21 -1.37
CA LYS A 463 -6.78 -2.29 -2.42
C LYS A 463 -5.25 -2.27 -2.53
N GLU A 464 -4.76 -2.33 -3.77
CA GLU A 464 -3.37 -2.03 -4.13
C GLU A 464 -3.12 -0.51 -4.04
N LEU A 465 -3.10 -0.01 -2.80
CA LEU A 465 -2.81 1.38 -2.45
C LEU A 465 -1.62 1.40 -1.50
N GLY A 466 -0.47 1.91 -1.95
CA GLY A 466 0.76 1.91 -1.17
C GLY A 466 1.72 3.02 -1.60
N GLY A 467 2.90 3.03 -0.99
CA GLY A 467 4.01 3.90 -1.38
C GLY A 467 4.40 3.77 -2.86
N ASP A 468 4.19 2.62 -3.49
CA ASP A 468 4.46 2.34 -4.91
C ASP A 468 3.50 3.11 -5.85
N ASN A 469 2.30 3.47 -5.39
CA ASN A 469 1.38 4.33 -6.16
C ASN A 469 1.95 5.75 -6.21
N ILE A 470 2.42 6.25 -5.06
CA ILE A 470 3.07 7.56 -4.95
C ILE A 470 4.33 7.61 -5.81
N ASP A 471 5.15 6.55 -5.80
CA ASP A 471 6.37 6.48 -6.62
C ASP A 471 6.05 6.49 -8.12
N ARG A 472 5.02 5.74 -8.55
CA ARG A 472 4.58 5.76 -9.95
C ARG A 472 4.03 7.12 -10.36
N LYS A 473 3.22 7.75 -9.51
CA LYS A 473 2.66 9.07 -9.81
C LYS A 473 3.78 10.11 -9.94
N LEU A 474 4.74 10.12 -9.02
CA LEU A 474 5.90 11.01 -9.08
C LEU A 474 6.79 10.72 -10.30
N ALA A 475 7.00 9.45 -10.65
CA ALA A 475 7.74 9.07 -11.85
C ALA A 475 7.04 9.53 -13.14
N ASN A 476 5.73 9.31 -13.24
CA ASN A 476 4.93 9.58 -14.43
C ASN A 476 4.64 11.07 -14.63
N GLU A 477 4.34 11.80 -13.55
CA GLU A 477 3.83 13.18 -13.62
C GLU A 477 4.93 14.24 -13.43
N VAL A 478 6.09 13.86 -12.89
CA VAL A 478 7.20 14.79 -12.62
C VAL A 478 8.47 14.37 -13.35
N LEU A 479 9.02 13.18 -13.04
CA LEU A 479 10.33 12.78 -13.55
C LEU A 479 10.32 12.52 -15.06
N PHE A 480 9.31 11.82 -15.57
CA PHE A 480 9.21 11.49 -16.99
C PHE A 480 9.02 12.75 -17.86
N PRO A 481 8.08 13.67 -17.57
CA PRO A 481 7.98 14.94 -18.28
C PRO A 481 9.25 15.78 -18.24
N MET A 482 9.95 15.82 -17.09
CA MET A 482 11.22 16.52 -16.95
C MET A 482 12.27 15.98 -17.94
N ILE A 483 12.45 14.67 -18.01
CA ILE A 483 13.42 14.04 -18.91
C ILE A 483 13.03 14.25 -20.37
N CYS A 484 11.74 14.19 -20.70
CA CYS A 484 11.21 14.51 -22.03
C CYS A 484 11.60 15.94 -22.45
N VAL A 485 11.31 16.93 -21.60
CA VAL A 485 11.60 18.34 -21.86
C VAL A 485 13.11 18.58 -22.01
N GLU A 486 13.93 18.05 -21.10
CA GLU A 486 15.40 18.19 -21.17
C GLU A 486 16.00 17.53 -22.42
N SER A 487 15.40 16.42 -22.87
CA SER A 487 15.86 15.70 -24.05
C SER A 487 15.25 16.23 -25.36
N GLY A 488 14.37 17.24 -25.31
CA GLY A 488 13.64 17.74 -26.48
C GLY A 488 12.72 16.69 -27.13
N VAL A 489 12.25 15.72 -26.34
CA VAL A 489 11.33 14.67 -26.78
C VAL A 489 9.91 15.03 -26.35
N ASP A 490 9.01 15.04 -27.33
CA ASP A 490 7.58 15.20 -27.10
C ASP A 490 7.03 13.99 -26.31
N ILE A 491 6.37 14.24 -25.19
CA ILE A 491 5.87 13.19 -24.29
C ILE A 491 4.86 12.26 -24.99
N ASP A 492 4.00 12.82 -25.84
CA ASP A 492 2.99 12.06 -26.58
C ASP A 492 3.59 11.17 -27.69
N SER A 493 4.89 11.30 -27.94
CA SER A 493 5.60 10.45 -28.90
C SER A 493 6.24 9.23 -28.24
N VAL A 494 6.05 9.02 -26.93
CA VAL A 494 6.45 7.82 -26.20
C VAL A 494 5.19 7.05 -25.84
N SER A 495 5.07 5.85 -26.40
CA SER A 495 3.89 4.99 -26.19
C SER A 495 3.92 4.30 -24.82
N ASP A 496 2.78 3.83 -24.31
CA ASP A 496 2.73 3.07 -23.05
C ASP A 496 3.71 1.88 -23.02
N PRO A 497 3.84 1.06 -24.10
CA PRO A 497 4.82 -0.04 -24.12
C PRO A 497 6.27 0.45 -24.05
N GLU A 498 6.59 1.59 -24.66
CA GLU A 498 7.92 2.20 -24.56
C GLU A 498 8.16 2.74 -23.15
N TYR A 499 7.17 3.39 -22.54
CA TYR A 499 7.24 3.83 -21.15
C TYR A 499 7.52 2.64 -20.20
N GLU A 500 6.71 1.59 -20.31
CA GLU A 500 6.82 0.38 -19.50
C GLU A 500 8.16 -0.34 -19.70
N MET A 501 8.65 -0.42 -20.95
CA MET A 501 9.89 -1.15 -21.27
C MET A 501 11.15 -0.36 -20.92
N TYR A 502 11.14 0.97 -21.05
CA TYR A 502 12.36 1.77 -20.98
C TYR A 502 12.43 2.76 -19.83
N PHE A 503 11.30 3.17 -19.25
CA PHE A 503 11.28 4.23 -18.23
C PHE A 503 10.82 3.73 -16.87
N LYS A 504 9.73 2.96 -16.80
CA LYS A 504 9.10 2.58 -15.53
C LYS A 504 10.08 2.02 -14.50
N ASP A 505 10.86 1.02 -14.90
CA ASP A 505 11.80 0.34 -14.01
C ASP A 505 13.03 1.20 -13.67
N ILE A 506 13.34 2.21 -14.49
CA ILE A 506 14.44 3.15 -14.28
C ILE A 506 14.00 4.30 -13.37
N LEU A 507 12.83 4.90 -13.62
CA LEU A 507 12.35 6.10 -12.93
C LEU A 507 11.72 5.82 -11.57
N LYS A 508 11.03 4.69 -11.39
CA LYS A 508 10.43 4.30 -10.11
C LYS A 508 11.45 4.31 -8.94
N PRO A 509 12.66 3.74 -9.08
CA PRO A 509 13.74 3.87 -8.10
C PRO A 509 14.05 5.32 -7.66
N PHE A 510 14.14 6.24 -8.62
CA PHE A 510 14.43 7.63 -8.35
C PHE A 510 13.26 8.29 -7.63
N ALA A 511 12.03 8.03 -8.08
CA ALA A 511 10.82 8.52 -7.43
C ALA A 511 10.72 8.04 -5.98
N GLU A 512 11.03 6.78 -5.68
CA GLU A 512 11.08 6.24 -4.32
C GLU A 512 12.09 7.03 -3.45
N ASN A 513 13.29 7.26 -3.98
CA ASN A 513 14.34 8.02 -3.27
C ASN A 513 13.92 9.48 -3.04
N PHE A 514 13.30 10.13 -4.03
CA PHE A 514 12.76 11.48 -3.89
C PHE A 514 11.66 11.54 -2.84
N LYS A 515 10.65 10.65 -2.92
CA LYS A 515 9.57 10.55 -1.94
C LYS A 515 10.12 10.42 -0.51
N ILE A 516 11.08 9.52 -0.30
CA ILE A 516 11.71 9.31 1.01
C ILE A 516 12.51 10.55 1.43
N GLY A 517 13.35 11.11 0.55
CA GLY A 517 14.19 12.27 0.82
C GLY A 517 13.41 13.52 1.17
N LEU A 518 12.40 13.86 0.36
CA LEU A 518 11.47 14.97 0.57
C LEU A 518 10.69 14.79 1.87
N SER A 519 10.15 13.59 2.13
CA SER A 519 9.45 13.29 3.38
C SER A 519 10.36 13.49 4.60
N ASN A 520 11.60 13.01 4.53
CA ASN A 520 12.60 13.18 5.60
C ASN A 520 12.94 14.65 5.84
N GLN A 521 13.04 15.45 4.77
CA GLN A 521 13.33 16.87 4.87
C GLN A 521 12.13 17.66 5.41
N LEU A 522 10.91 17.35 4.98
CA LEU A 522 9.67 17.96 5.52
C LEU A 522 9.51 17.69 7.02
N ARG A 523 9.80 16.47 7.50
CA ARG A 523 9.80 16.19 8.96
C ARG A 523 10.76 17.07 9.74
N LYS A 524 11.92 17.39 9.18
CA LYS A 524 12.94 18.26 9.80
C LYS A 524 12.63 19.75 9.62
N LYS A 525 12.02 20.13 8.51
CA LYS A 525 11.75 21.52 8.09
C LYS A 525 10.34 21.64 7.48
N PRO A 526 9.27 21.66 8.30
CA PRO A 526 7.89 21.72 7.81
C PRO A 526 7.59 22.97 6.95
N LEU A 527 8.29 24.08 7.18
CA LEU A 527 8.13 25.34 6.43
C LEU A 527 8.46 25.24 4.93
N LEU A 528 9.06 24.13 4.48
CA LEU A 528 9.33 23.88 3.06
C LEU A 528 8.13 23.32 2.30
N GLU A 529 7.07 22.94 3.01
CA GLU A 529 5.83 22.44 2.42
C GLU A 529 5.30 23.39 1.34
N ASN A 530 4.97 22.83 0.16
CA ASN A 530 4.43 23.57 -0.98
C ASN A 530 5.30 24.74 -1.48
N THR A 531 6.63 24.65 -1.32
CA THR A 531 7.56 25.65 -1.87
C THR A 531 8.23 25.16 -3.16
N GLU A 532 8.64 26.09 -4.02
CA GLU A 532 9.46 25.81 -5.22
C GLU A 532 10.91 25.41 -4.91
N THR A 533 11.23 25.16 -3.63
CA THR A 533 12.57 24.72 -3.24
C THR A 533 12.84 23.33 -3.82
N ILE A 534 13.94 23.20 -4.55
CA ILE A 534 14.31 21.95 -5.23
C ILE A 534 15.04 21.00 -4.27
N PHE A 535 14.62 19.74 -4.26
CA PHE A 535 15.37 18.62 -3.71
C PHE A 535 16.14 17.94 -4.85
N MET A 536 17.46 17.92 -4.73
CA MET A 536 18.33 17.24 -5.72
C MET A 536 18.55 15.79 -5.33
N GLY A 537 18.29 14.87 -6.25
CA GLY A 537 18.62 13.46 -6.13
C GLY A 537 19.65 13.12 -7.19
N GLY A 538 20.90 13.53 -6.96
CA GLY A 538 21.94 13.48 -7.99
C GLY A 538 22.15 12.07 -8.54
N ASP A 539 21.83 11.89 -9.82
CA ASP A 539 22.24 10.81 -10.71
C ASP A 539 21.89 11.21 -12.16
N GLN A 540 22.67 10.76 -13.14
CA GLN A 540 22.37 10.93 -14.56
C GLN A 540 21.41 9.81 -14.99
N VAL A 541 20.32 10.16 -15.69
CA VAL A 541 19.40 9.20 -16.28
C VAL A 541 19.61 9.17 -17.77
N GLU A 542 19.99 8.00 -18.31
CA GLU A 542 20.13 7.76 -19.74
C GLU A 542 19.17 6.64 -20.16
N VAL A 543 18.35 6.91 -21.18
CA VAL A 543 17.38 5.96 -21.74
C VAL A 543 17.55 5.93 -23.26
N ILE A 544 17.63 4.72 -23.84
CA ILE A 544 17.76 4.51 -25.28
C ILE A 544 16.53 3.75 -25.78
N LEU A 545 15.74 4.39 -26.64
CA LEU A 545 14.55 3.79 -27.26
C LEU A 545 14.96 3.03 -28.52
N GLN A 546 14.72 1.72 -28.56
CA GLN A 546 15.15 0.90 -29.70
C GLN A 546 14.26 1.08 -30.93
N SER A 547 12.95 1.32 -30.74
CA SER A 547 11.94 1.49 -31.79
C SER A 547 12.31 2.54 -32.84
N ASN A 548 13.01 3.61 -32.43
CA ASN A 548 13.39 4.74 -33.28
C ASN A 548 14.82 5.26 -33.06
N LYS A 549 15.64 4.57 -32.25
CA LYS A 549 17.02 4.95 -31.90
C LYS A 549 17.15 6.35 -31.26
N ARG A 550 16.10 6.84 -30.58
CA ARG A 550 16.16 8.08 -29.81
C ARG A 550 16.91 7.86 -28.49
N LYS A 551 17.83 8.75 -28.17
CA LYS A 551 18.56 8.77 -26.89
C LYS A 551 18.04 9.94 -26.05
N MET A 552 17.57 9.65 -24.85
CA MET A 552 17.13 10.63 -23.86
C MET A 552 18.10 10.65 -22.70
N VAL A 553 18.55 11.83 -22.30
CA VAL A 553 19.54 12.01 -21.23
C VAL A 553 19.14 13.18 -20.38
N SER A 554 19.04 12.95 -19.07
CA SER A 554 18.96 14.00 -18.07
C SER A 554 20.21 13.94 -17.19
N ASN A 555 20.89 15.08 -17.06
CA ASN A 555 22.12 15.20 -16.26
C ASN A 555 21.83 15.53 -14.80
N SER A 556 20.63 16.00 -14.49
CA SER A 556 20.23 16.36 -13.13
C SER A 556 18.72 16.17 -12.97
N ILE A 557 18.33 15.13 -12.26
CA ILE A 557 16.94 14.95 -11.82
C ILE A 557 16.71 15.69 -10.51
N SER A 558 15.54 16.30 -10.40
CA SER A 558 15.16 17.03 -9.20
C SER A 558 13.65 17.06 -9.02
N VAL A 559 13.21 17.32 -7.78
CA VAL A 559 11.79 17.44 -7.46
C VAL A 559 11.64 18.58 -6.45
N SER A 560 10.74 19.52 -6.72
CA SER A 560 10.38 20.59 -5.78
C SER A 560 9.39 20.10 -4.71
N PHE A 561 9.33 20.81 -3.58
CA PHE A 561 8.31 20.50 -2.56
C PHE A 561 6.88 20.80 -3.05
N ALA A 562 6.71 21.73 -4.01
CA ALA A 562 5.44 22.01 -4.66
C ALA A 562 4.98 20.85 -5.56
N GLU A 563 5.85 20.31 -6.42
CA GLU A 563 5.54 19.13 -7.24
C GLU A 563 5.22 17.90 -6.37
N PHE A 564 5.96 17.71 -5.28
CA PHE A 564 5.66 16.64 -4.34
C PHE A 564 4.35 16.86 -3.60
N HIS A 565 4.03 18.09 -3.21
CA HIS A 565 2.73 18.42 -2.63
C HIS A 565 1.58 18.12 -3.60
N GLU A 566 1.71 18.54 -4.87
CA GLU A 566 0.74 18.27 -5.92
C GLU A 566 0.52 16.77 -6.12
N THR A 567 1.62 16.00 -6.20
CA THR A 567 1.59 14.53 -6.27
C THR A 567 0.79 13.93 -5.11
N MET A 568 0.89 14.51 -3.90
CA MET A 568 0.22 13.99 -2.72
C MET A 568 -1.27 14.33 -2.63
N LYS A 569 -1.76 15.35 -3.34
CA LYS A 569 -3.16 15.84 -3.19
C LYS A 569 -4.22 14.78 -3.43
N SER A 570 -4.07 13.91 -4.43
CA SER A 570 -5.05 12.83 -4.69
C SER A 570 -5.15 11.86 -3.51
N TYR A 571 -4.05 11.62 -2.79
CA TYR A 571 -4.01 10.69 -1.67
C TYR A 571 -4.61 11.25 -0.37
N ILE A 572 -4.51 12.57 -0.14
CA ILE A 572 -4.82 13.21 1.16
C ILE A 572 -5.95 14.23 1.14
N SER A 573 -6.51 14.55 -0.03
CA SER A 573 -7.63 15.49 -0.14
C SER A 573 -8.90 14.98 0.57
N ALA A 574 -9.87 15.88 0.76
CA ALA A 574 -11.17 15.48 1.29
C ALA A 574 -11.82 14.46 0.33
N TYR A 575 -12.22 13.31 0.86
CA TYR A 575 -12.80 12.24 0.07
C TYR A 575 -14.26 12.54 -0.31
N ASP A 576 -14.55 12.52 -1.61
CA ASP A 576 -15.85 12.86 -2.19
C ASP A 576 -16.72 11.64 -2.55
N GLY A 577 -16.18 10.43 -2.42
CA GLY A 577 -16.88 9.19 -2.76
C GLY A 577 -16.39 8.49 -4.02
N GLU A 578 -15.51 9.10 -4.82
CA GLU A 578 -15.11 8.56 -6.13
C GLU A 578 -13.65 8.12 -6.21
N ASP A 579 -12.72 8.85 -5.58
CA ASP A 579 -11.28 8.57 -5.68
C ASP A 579 -10.83 7.39 -4.80
N LYS A 580 -10.66 6.22 -5.43
CA LYS A 580 -10.20 5.00 -4.77
C LYS A 580 -8.69 4.99 -4.44
N GLU A 581 -7.92 5.99 -4.87
CA GLU A 581 -6.53 6.17 -4.45
C GLU A 581 -6.42 7.05 -3.20
N ASN A 582 -7.49 7.74 -2.79
CA ASN A 582 -7.52 8.50 -1.56
C ASN A 582 -7.46 7.58 -0.32
N ILE A 583 -6.62 7.89 0.67
CA ILE A 583 -6.46 7.05 1.86
C ILE A 583 -7.75 6.91 2.69
N PHE A 584 -8.65 7.90 2.63
CA PHE A 584 -9.89 7.87 3.38
C PHE A 584 -10.95 6.94 2.76
N TYR A 585 -10.77 6.47 1.52
CA TYR A 585 -11.60 5.41 0.93
C TYR A 585 -11.62 4.18 1.84
N LEU A 586 -10.43 3.70 2.21
CA LEU A 586 -10.26 2.50 3.04
C LEU A 586 -10.65 2.78 4.49
N VAL A 587 -10.33 3.97 5.01
CA VAL A 587 -10.72 4.37 6.38
C VAL A 587 -12.23 4.32 6.52
N ASN A 588 -12.96 4.93 5.59
CA ASN A 588 -14.42 4.94 5.61
C ASN A 588 -15.00 3.54 5.38
N SER A 589 -14.41 2.73 4.51
CA SER A 589 -14.82 1.32 4.33
C SER A 589 -14.74 0.55 5.66
N ALA A 590 -13.63 0.68 6.41
CA ALA A 590 -13.48 0.02 7.71
C ALA A 590 -14.48 0.57 8.76
N LEU A 591 -14.58 1.90 8.90
CA LEU A 591 -15.50 2.53 9.85
C LEU A 591 -16.97 2.15 9.59
N ASN A 592 -17.39 2.17 8.32
CA ASN A 592 -18.74 1.77 7.92
C ASN A 592 -19.02 0.29 8.26
N LYS A 593 -18.05 -0.61 8.04
CA LYS A 593 -18.17 -2.03 8.42
C LYS A 593 -18.21 -2.22 9.93
N ALA A 594 -17.49 -1.42 10.70
CA ALA A 594 -17.55 -1.43 12.17
C ALA A 594 -18.85 -0.81 12.71
N GLY A 595 -19.57 -0.02 11.90
CA GLY A 595 -20.71 0.78 12.35
C GLY A 595 -20.31 1.94 13.25
N LEU A 596 -19.09 2.47 13.07
CA LEU A 596 -18.51 3.54 13.89
C LEU A 596 -18.26 4.81 13.08
N GLN A 597 -18.24 5.94 13.77
CA GLN A 597 -17.82 7.23 13.26
C GLN A 597 -16.37 7.52 13.66
N ALA A 598 -15.69 8.43 12.94
CA ALA A 598 -14.29 8.77 13.20
C ALA A 598 -14.05 9.30 14.64
N ASN A 599 -15.04 9.98 15.24
CA ASN A 599 -14.95 10.51 16.61
C ASN A 599 -15.17 9.45 17.70
N GLU A 600 -15.58 8.24 17.34
CA GLU A 600 -15.72 7.08 18.25
C GLU A 600 -14.46 6.22 18.31
N ILE A 601 -13.42 6.59 17.54
CA ILE A 601 -12.10 5.95 17.61
C ILE A 601 -11.27 6.67 18.67
N ASP A 602 -10.77 5.93 19.68
CA ASP A 602 -9.91 6.50 20.71
C ASP A 602 -8.46 6.63 20.26
N ASN A 603 -7.97 5.61 19.55
CA ASN A 603 -6.56 5.49 19.17
C ASN A 603 -6.41 5.20 17.68
N VAL A 604 -5.47 5.88 17.03
CA VAL A 604 -5.08 5.60 15.65
C VAL A 604 -3.60 5.21 15.63
N LEU A 605 -3.31 3.93 15.47
CA LEU A 605 -1.95 3.38 15.42
C LEU A 605 -1.43 3.41 13.98
N LEU A 606 -0.37 4.19 13.73
CA LEU A 606 0.28 4.26 12.42
C LEU A 606 1.38 3.21 12.29
N VAL A 607 1.36 2.48 11.18
CA VAL A 607 2.31 1.40 10.87
C VAL A 607 2.67 1.48 9.38
N GLY A 608 3.82 0.93 9.00
CA GLY A 608 4.27 0.87 7.62
C GLY A 608 5.12 2.07 7.20
N GLY A 609 6.06 1.84 6.28
CA GLY A 609 7.05 2.84 5.87
C GLY A 609 6.45 4.08 5.20
N SER A 610 5.29 3.96 4.54
CA SER A 610 4.65 5.10 3.88
C SER A 610 4.05 6.09 4.88
N CYS A 611 3.77 5.66 6.11
CA CYS A 611 3.38 6.56 7.21
C CYS A 611 4.49 7.53 7.65
N TYR A 612 5.75 7.36 7.21
CA TYR A 612 6.77 8.40 7.43
C TYR A 612 6.51 9.68 6.64
N ASN A 613 5.62 9.66 5.64
CA ASN A 613 5.23 10.83 4.88
C ASN A 613 4.40 11.81 5.74
N PRO A 614 4.86 13.06 5.97
CA PRO A 614 4.16 14.04 6.80
C PRO A 614 2.75 14.38 6.33
N TYR A 615 2.50 14.36 5.01
CA TYR A 615 1.18 14.64 4.44
C TYR A 615 0.15 13.62 4.93
N ILE A 616 0.52 12.34 5.00
CA ILE A 616 -0.34 11.26 5.49
C ILE A 616 -0.62 11.44 6.99
N ILE A 617 0.43 11.68 7.79
CA ILE A 617 0.28 11.88 9.25
C ILE A 617 -0.65 13.07 9.54
N ASN A 618 -0.45 14.19 8.84
CA ASN A 618 -1.23 15.40 9.05
C ASN A 618 -2.69 15.20 8.62
N ALA A 619 -2.92 14.55 7.48
CA ALA A 619 -4.28 14.22 7.03
C ALA A 619 -5.02 13.34 8.04
N LEU A 620 -4.37 12.30 8.57
CA LEU A 620 -4.99 11.43 9.59
C LEU A 620 -5.25 12.16 10.91
N LYS A 621 -4.34 13.03 11.36
CA LYS A 621 -4.56 13.88 12.55
C LYS A 621 -5.74 14.83 12.38
N GLU A 622 -5.89 15.42 11.19
CA GLU A 622 -7.02 16.29 10.89
C GLU A 622 -8.33 15.51 10.76
N HIS A 623 -8.32 14.27 10.28
CA HIS A 623 -9.51 13.43 10.20
C HIS A 623 -9.95 12.93 11.58
N PHE A 624 -9.00 12.52 12.43
CA PHE A 624 -9.23 11.93 13.75
C PHE A 624 -8.91 12.91 14.89
N LYS A 625 -9.56 14.08 14.91
CA LYS A 625 -9.26 15.19 15.84
C LYS A 625 -9.43 14.85 17.32
N THR A 626 -10.30 13.89 17.63
CA THR A 626 -10.60 13.47 19.01
C THR A 626 -9.78 12.27 19.45
N SER A 627 -9.07 11.62 18.52
CA SER A 627 -8.32 10.40 18.78
C SER A 627 -6.86 10.70 19.15
N THR A 628 -6.26 9.80 19.91
CA THR A 628 -4.82 9.77 20.13
C THR A 628 -4.14 9.10 18.92
N VAL A 629 -3.44 9.89 18.11
CA VAL A 629 -2.63 9.35 17.00
C VAL A 629 -1.29 8.85 17.54
N ILE A 630 -1.12 7.53 17.51
CA ILE A 630 0.05 6.82 18.03
C ILE A 630 1.03 6.61 16.88
N ILE A 631 2.21 7.22 17.01
CA ILE A 631 3.29 7.11 16.02
C ILE A 631 4.46 6.43 16.71
N PRO A 632 4.64 5.12 16.52
CA PRO A 632 5.78 4.43 17.07
C PRO A 632 7.13 4.97 16.57
N SER A 633 8.19 4.71 17.34
CA SER A 633 9.55 5.16 17.00
C SER A 633 10.09 4.53 15.72
N ASP A 634 9.69 3.29 15.45
CA ASP A 634 10.01 2.56 14.22
C ASP A 634 8.72 1.98 13.65
N LEU A 635 8.22 2.60 12.57
CA LEU A 635 6.94 2.25 11.95
C LEU A 635 6.98 0.92 11.18
N GLN A 636 8.17 0.38 10.90
CA GLN A 636 8.30 -0.78 10.02
C GLN A 636 8.41 -2.10 10.80
N SER A 637 9.01 -2.12 12.00
CA SER A 637 9.18 -3.38 12.74
C SER A 637 7.98 -3.85 13.58
N HIS A 638 6.92 -3.06 13.71
CA HIS A 638 5.76 -3.44 14.54
C HIS A 638 5.07 -4.72 14.07
N VAL A 639 4.95 -4.89 12.75
CA VAL A 639 4.32 -6.08 12.16
C VAL A 639 5.14 -7.34 12.48
N SER A 640 6.46 -7.33 12.25
CA SER A 640 7.31 -8.50 12.51
C SER A 640 7.37 -8.84 14.00
N LYS A 641 7.44 -7.82 14.88
CA LYS A 641 7.38 -7.99 16.34
C LYS A 641 6.06 -8.60 16.78
N GLY A 642 4.95 -8.12 16.23
CA GLY A 642 3.63 -8.68 16.41
C GLY A 642 3.51 -10.14 16.00
N ALA A 643 4.08 -10.48 14.84
CA ALA A 643 4.14 -11.86 14.36
C ALA A 643 4.99 -12.75 15.27
N ALA A 644 6.08 -12.23 15.86
CA ALA A 644 6.88 -12.99 16.82
C ALA A 644 6.10 -13.26 18.11
N LEU A 645 5.34 -12.27 18.61
CA LEU A 645 4.41 -12.46 19.73
C LEU A 645 3.33 -13.49 19.39
N HIS A 646 2.71 -13.40 18.22
CA HIS A 646 1.74 -14.39 17.76
C HIS A 646 2.33 -15.80 17.75
N SER A 647 3.54 -15.98 17.22
CA SER A 647 4.24 -17.27 17.27
C SER A 647 4.43 -17.75 18.71
N PHE A 648 4.83 -16.88 19.62
CA PHE A 648 4.98 -17.22 21.04
C PHE A 648 3.65 -17.60 21.72
N PHE A 649 2.57 -16.85 21.51
CA PHE A 649 1.26 -17.17 22.07
C PHE A 649 0.70 -18.47 21.49
N SER A 650 0.68 -18.61 20.17
CA SER A 650 0.06 -19.74 19.48
C SER A 650 0.90 -21.02 19.61
N ASN A 651 2.22 -20.95 19.41
CA ASN A 651 3.09 -22.12 19.46
C ASN A 651 3.57 -22.45 20.88
N GLY A 652 3.86 -21.43 21.69
CA GLY A 652 4.41 -21.58 23.04
C GLY A 652 3.34 -21.74 24.12
N LEU A 653 2.37 -20.82 24.17
CA LEU A 653 1.32 -20.82 25.20
C LEU A 653 0.03 -21.53 24.79
N LYS A 654 -0.13 -21.89 23.51
CA LYS A 654 -1.36 -22.47 22.94
C LYS A 654 -2.58 -21.58 23.19
N LYS A 655 -2.38 -20.26 23.11
CA LYS A 655 -3.43 -19.24 23.27
C LYS A 655 -3.47 -18.36 22.04
N ASN A 656 -4.67 -17.94 21.65
CA ASN A 656 -4.84 -16.94 20.61
C ASN A 656 -5.07 -15.57 21.28
N PRO A 657 -4.14 -14.60 21.14
CA PRO A 657 -4.25 -13.31 21.79
C PRO A 657 -5.22 -12.36 21.09
N LEU A 658 -5.69 -12.70 19.88
CA LEU A 658 -6.64 -11.92 19.11
C LEU A 658 -7.44 -12.82 18.16
N ILE A 659 -8.76 -12.86 18.31
CA ILE A 659 -9.62 -13.66 17.43
C ILE A 659 -9.80 -12.92 16.10
N PRO A 660 -9.30 -13.47 14.96
CA PRO A 660 -9.47 -12.85 13.65
C PRO A 660 -10.89 -13.06 13.12
N ILE A 661 -11.29 -12.21 12.16
CA ILE A 661 -12.59 -12.28 11.49
C ILE A 661 -12.44 -12.31 9.97
N VAL A 662 -13.45 -12.81 9.29
CA VAL A 662 -13.58 -12.75 7.83
C VAL A 662 -13.90 -11.30 7.42
N SER A 663 -13.10 -10.72 6.54
CA SER A 663 -13.25 -9.32 6.12
C SER A 663 -14.52 -9.07 5.31
N GLU A 664 -14.88 -10.01 4.42
CA GLU A 664 -15.96 -9.88 3.44
C GLU A 664 -16.67 -11.21 3.19
N THR A 665 -17.96 -11.15 2.88
CA THR A 665 -18.78 -12.34 2.65
C THR A 665 -18.32 -13.08 1.40
N ILE A 666 -18.14 -14.39 1.50
CA ILE A 666 -17.76 -15.26 0.38
C ILE A 666 -19.01 -15.91 -0.19
N TYR A 667 -19.14 -15.92 -1.51
CA TYR A 667 -20.29 -16.44 -2.23
C TYR A 667 -19.90 -17.51 -3.25
N VAL A 668 -20.86 -18.36 -3.60
CA VAL A 668 -20.84 -19.15 -4.84
C VAL A 668 -21.96 -18.68 -5.76
N GLN A 669 -21.70 -18.61 -7.07
CA GLN A 669 -22.72 -18.22 -8.05
C GLN A 669 -23.35 -19.43 -8.72
N LEU A 670 -24.67 -19.43 -8.81
CA LEU A 670 -25.44 -20.43 -9.56
C LEU A 670 -25.57 -20.06 -11.04
N ALA A 671 -25.97 -21.03 -11.86
CA ALA A 671 -26.20 -20.84 -13.30
C ALA A 671 -27.29 -19.80 -13.65
N ASP A 672 -28.19 -19.47 -12.72
CA ASP A 672 -29.18 -18.39 -12.87
C ASP A 672 -28.66 -17.01 -12.45
N GLY A 673 -27.37 -16.91 -12.09
CA GLY A 673 -26.69 -15.69 -11.67
C GLY A 673 -26.82 -15.38 -10.16
N LYS A 674 -27.63 -16.13 -9.40
CA LYS A 674 -27.81 -15.87 -7.97
C LYS A 674 -26.58 -16.23 -7.16
N LEU A 675 -26.22 -15.36 -6.22
CA LEU A 675 -25.20 -15.61 -5.22
C LEU A 675 -25.79 -16.36 -4.01
N ILE A 676 -25.06 -17.39 -3.55
CA ILE A 676 -25.33 -18.08 -2.29
C ILE A 676 -24.16 -17.82 -1.34
N VAL A 677 -24.46 -17.34 -0.15
CA VAL A 677 -23.47 -17.12 0.92
C VAL A 677 -22.84 -18.45 1.33
N LEU A 678 -21.52 -18.49 1.30
CA LEU A 678 -20.69 -19.59 1.77
C LEU A 678 -20.03 -19.28 3.11
N VAL A 679 -19.52 -18.06 3.33
CA VAL A 679 -18.94 -17.61 4.61
C VAL A 679 -19.33 -16.15 4.82
N ASN A 680 -19.77 -15.76 6.02
CA ASN A 680 -20.21 -14.38 6.29
C ASN A 680 -19.03 -13.48 6.67
N ALA A 681 -19.07 -12.21 6.23
CA ALA A 681 -18.23 -11.17 6.82
C ALA A 681 -18.45 -11.08 8.34
N GLY A 682 -17.38 -10.81 9.09
CA GLY A 682 -17.39 -10.73 10.55
C GLY A 682 -17.40 -12.09 11.27
N GLU A 683 -17.52 -13.21 10.56
CA GLU A 683 -17.40 -14.54 11.17
C GLU A 683 -15.98 -14.76 11.72
N THR A 684 -15.86 -15.32 12.93
CA THR A 684 -14.56 -15.59 13.54
C THR A 684 -13.81 -16.71 12.82
N ILE A 685 -12.50 -16.58 12.69
CA ILE A 685 -11.63 -17.59 12.07
C ILE A 685 -10.93 -18.42 13.18
N PRO A 686 -10.91 -19.77 13.10
CA PRO A 686 -11.45 -20.62 12.04
C PRO A 686 -12.99 -20.66 12.02
N SER A 687 -13.58 -20.59 10.81
CA SER A 687 -15.03 -20.63 10.62
C SER A 687 -15.49 -22.09 10.46
N LYS A 688 -15.97 -22.72 11.53
CA LYS A 688 -16.40 -24.14 11.47
C LYS A 688 -17.71 -24.28 10.69
N ASN A 689 -17.72 -25.05 9.59
CA ASN A 689 -18.84 -25.72 8.87
C ASN A 689 -20.31 -25.25 9.11
N LYS A 690 -20.58 -23.96 9.33
CA LYS A 690 -21.91 -23.46 9.67
C LYS A 690 -22.79 -23.30 8.43
N ASN A 691 -22.18 -23.04 7.28
CA ASN A 691 -22.87 -22.66 6.05
C ASN A 691 -22.77 -23.79 5.02
N VAL A 692 -23.74 -24.70 5.07
CA VAL A 692 -23.95 -25.71 4.02
C VAL A 692 -25.01 -25.15 3.08
N THR A 693 -24.68 -25.09 1.79
CA THR A 693 -25.65 -24.69 0.76
C THR A 693 -26.91 -25.57 0.80
N ARG A 694 -28.06 -25.02 0.38
CA ARG A 694 -29.26 -25.83 0.12
C ARG A 694 -28.96 -26.87 -0.96
N LYS A 695 -29.76 -27.95 -1.03
CA LYS A 695 -29.59 -28.97 -2.08
C LYS A 695 -29.64 -28.30 -3.45
N LEU A 696 -28.53 -28.37 -4.20
CA LEU A 696 -28.42 -27.87 -5.57
C LEU A 696 -28.53 -29.04 -6.56
N THR A 697 -28.94 -28.76 -7.80
CA THR A 697 -29.05 -29.73 -8.89
C THR A 697 -28.39 -29.18 -10.15
N VAL A 698 -28.01 -30.07 -11.07
CA VAL A 698 -27.47 -29.67 -12.38
C VAL A 698 -28.59 -29.27 -13.35
N GLN A 699 -28.33 -28.30 -14.23
CA GLN A 699 -29.27 -27.90 -15.28
C GLN A 699 -29.18 -28.78 -16.52
N ASN A 700 -27.97 -29.22 -16.89
CA ASN A 700 -27.74 -30.02 -18.10
C ASN A 700 -27.58 -31.50 -17.76
N VAL A 701 -28.20 -32.36 -18.57
CA VAL A 701 -28.13 -33.82 -18.44
C VAL A 701 -26.80 -34.32 -19.01
N ASN A 702 -26.16 -35.29 -18.35
CA ASN A 702 -24.92 -35.97 -18.78
C ASN A 702 -23.68 -35.07 -18.91
N GLN A 703 -23.67 -33.87 -18.30
CA GLN A 703 -22.42 -33.10 -18.20
C GLN A 703 -21.45 -33.84 -17.27
N SER A 704 -20.19 -33.99 -17.68
CA SER A 704 -19.13 -34.71 -16.94
C SER A 704 -18.26 -33.78 -16.09
N SER A 705 -18.50 -32.48 -16.17
CA SER A 705 -17.81 -31.44 -15.42
C SER A 705 -18.80 -30.35 -15.01
N ILE A 706 -18.63 -29.80 -13.81
CA ILE A 706 -19.29 -28.56 -13.39
C ILE A 706 -18.24 -27.57 -12.89
N GLU A 707 -18.51 -26.29 -13.14
CA GLU A 707 -17.75 -25.18 -12.59
C GLU A 707 -18.56 -24.47 -11.52
N ILE A 708 -17.89 -24.08 -10.45
CA ILE A 708 -18.48 -23.35 -9.33
C ILE A 708 -17.59 -22.12 -9.08
N PRO A 709 -17.98 -20.96 -9.62
CA PRO A 709 -17.26 -19.72 -9.39
C PRO A 709 -17.51 -19.20 -7.96
N VAL A 710 -16.44 -18.78 -7.29
CA VAL A 710 -16.42 -18.32 -5.90
C VAL A 710 -16.02 -16.85 -5.87
N PHE A 711 -16.86 -16.02 -5.23
CA PHE A 711 -16.70 -14.57 -5.19
C PHE A 711 -16.55 -14.05 -3.76
N VAL A 712 -16.01 -12.83 -3.61
CA VAL A 712 -15.86 -12.13 -2.33
C VAL A 712 -16.53 -10.74 -2.35
N GLY A 713 -17.33 -10.46 -1.33
CA GLY A 713 -18.13 -9.25 -1.10
C GLY A 713 -19.26 -9.00 -2.10
N ASP A 714 -19.03 -9.13 -3.41
CA ASP A 714 -20.01 -8.94 -4.48
C ASP A 714 -19.82 -9.93 -5.64
N ASP A 715 -20.63 -9.81 -6.71
CA ASP A 715 -20.52 -10.63 -7.93
C ASP A 715 -19.44 -10.15 -8.92
N LYS A 716 -18.56 -9.24 -8.50
CA LYS A 716 -17.52 -8.60 -9.32
C LYS A 716 -16.11 -8.92 -8.89
N ARG A 717 -15.91 -9.67 -7.80
CA ARG A 717 -14.57 -10.13 -7.38
C ARG A 717 -14.50 -11.64 -7.25
N LEU A 718 -14.07 -12.28 -8.34
CA LEU A 718 -13.85 -13.72 -8.40
C LEU A 718 -12.51 -14.05 -7.75
N ILE A 719 -12.53 -14.90 -6.72
CA ILE A 719 -11.32 -15.32 -6.00
C ILE A 719 -10.85 -16.72 -6.40
N GLN A 720 -11.77 -17.55 -6.90
CA GLN A 720 -11.48 -18.94 -7.25
C GLN A 720 -12.56 -19.51 -8.16
N ASN A 721 -12.18 -20.41 -9.09
CA ASN A 721 -13.12 -21.27 -9.79
C ASN A 721 -12.87 -22.72 -9.40
N LEU A 722 -13.92 -23.45 -9.04
CA LEU A 722 -13.82 -24.86 -8.69
C LEU A 722 -14.32 -25.70 -9.86
N GLN A 723 -13.53 -26.68 -10.28
CA GLN A 723 -13.93 -27.64 -11.28
C GLN A 723 -14.16 -29.00 -10.63
N VAL A 724 -15.35 -29.57 -10.87
CA VAL A 724 -15.71 -30.88 -10.35
C VAL A 724 -15.99 -31.80 -11.53
N ASN A 725 -15.11 -32.78 -11.70
CA ASN A 725 -15.19 -33.76 -12.78
C ASN A 725 -15.80 -35.07 -12.26
N PHE A 726 -16.79 -35.61 -12.96
CA PHE A 726 -17.45 -36.87 -12.59
C PHE A 726 -17.80 -37.70 -13.84
N LYS A 727 -17.31 -38.94 -13.88
CA LYS A 727 -17.67 -39.95 -14.89
C LYS A 727 -18.54 -41.01 -14.21
N PRO A 728 -19.70 -41.40 -14.76
CA PRO A 728 -20.14 -41.26 -16.15
C PRO A 728 -20.77 -39.91 -16.56
N GLY A 729 -21.03 -39.01 -15.61
CA GLY A 729 -21.70 -37.72 -15.82
C GLY A 729 -22.78 -37.50 -14.76
N PHE A 730 -23.22 -36.25 -14.59
CA PHE A 730 -24.23 -35.89 -13.60
C PHE A 730 -25.66 -36.08 -14.12
N SER A 731 -26.55 -36.50 -13.23
CA SER A 731 -27.98 -36.68 -13.45
C SER A 731 -28.79 -35.51 -12.86
N PRO A 732 -29.95 -35.12 -13.42
CA PRO A 732 -30.82 -34.10 -12.83
C PRO A 732 -31.30 -34.42 -11.40
N ASN A 733 -31.31 -35.71 -11.02
CA ASN A 733 -31.67 -36.15 -9.67
C ASN A 733 -30.49 -36.09 -8.68
N ASP A 734 -29.29 -35.80 -9.17
CA ASP A 734 -28.13 -35.63 -8.32
C ASP A 734 -28.26 -34.39 -7.46
N THR A 735 -27.98 -34.56 -6.17
CA THR A 735 -28.04 -33.49 -5.19
C THR A 735 -26.65 -33.10 -4.74
N PHE A 736 -26.34 -31.82 -4.88
CA PHE A 736 -25.07 -31.25 -4.48
C PHE A 736 -25.22 -30.49 -3.17
N LYS A 737 -24.17 -30.56 -2.35
CA LYS A 737 -23.94 -29.66 -1.23
C LYS A 737 -22.53 -29.12 -1.30
N ILE A 738 -22.42 -27.81 -1.35
CA ILE A 738 -21.16 -27.07 -1.25
C ILE A 738 -21.04 -26.58 0.21
N LYS A 739 -19.88 -26.78 0.80
CA LYS A 739 -19.51 -26.28 2.14
C LYS A 739 -18.23 -25.51 2.02
N GLY A 740 -18.17 -24.34 2.66
CA GLY A 740 -16.95 -23.57 2.78
C GLY A 740 -16.61 -23.34 4.25
N GLU A 741 -15.33 -23.46 4.56
CA GLU A 741 -14.76 -23.11 5.84
C GLU A 741 -13.44 -22.37 5.64
N ILE A 742 -13.07 -21.56 6.60
CA ILE A 742 -11.78 -20.89 6.66
C ILE A 742 -11.04 -21.48 7.85
N ASP A 743 -9.84 -22.02 7.59
CA ASP A 743 -9.03 -22.70 8.60
C ASP A 743 -8.23 -21.72 9.48
N GLU A 744 -7.44 -22.27 10.39
CA GLU A 744 -6.51 -21.55 11.28
C GLU A 744 -5.47 -20.69 10.53
N ASN A 745 -5.06 -21.11 9.33
CA ASN A 745 -4.20 -20.32 8.43
C ASN A 745 -5.01 -19.32 7.58
N LYS A 746 -6.29 -19.18 7.86
CA LYS A 746 -7.20 -18.28 7.15
C LYS A 746 -7.31 -18.59 5.66
N VAL A 747 -7.13 -19.85 5.28
CA VAL A 747 -7.29 -20.37 3.92
C VAL A 747 -8.72 -20.86 3.72
N LEU A 748 -9.33 -20.50 2.60
CA LEU A 748 -10.67 -20.99 2.23
C LEU A 748 -10.58 -22.45 1.74
N ILE A 749 -11.29 -23.33 2.43
CA ILE A 749 -11.47 -24.73 2.09
C ILE A 749 -12.90 -24.92 1.62
N ILE A 750 -13.06 -25.37 0.38
CA ILE A 750 -14.37 -25.69 -0.19
C ILE A 750 -14.45 -27.17 -0.47
N SER A 751 -15.48 -27.81 0.08
CA SER A 751 -15.82 -29.20 -0.19
C SER A 751 -17.16 -29.29 -0.92
N VAL A 752 -17.24 -30.21 -1.87
CA VAL A 752 -18.44 -30.48 -2.65
C VAL A 752 -18.84 -31.93 -2.39
N GLU A 753 -20.09 -32.15 -2.00
CA GLU A 753 -20.68 -33.47 -1.83
C GLU A 753 -21.72 -33.72 -2.91
N LEU A 754 -21.69 -34.92 -3.49
CA LEU A 754 -22.69 -35.47 -4.39
C LEU A 754 -23.44 -36.60 -3.69
N ASN A 755 -24.75 -36.44 -3.51
CA ASN A 755 -25.62 -37.42 -2.86
C ASN A 755 -25.09 -37.86 -1.48
N GLY A 756 -24.47 -36.93 -0.75
CA GLY A 756 -23.90 -37.16 0.59
C GLY A 756 -22.49 -37.77 0.59
N LYS A 757 -21.84 -37.95 -0.57
CA LYS A 757 -20.46 -38.41 -0.69
C LYS A 757 -19.54 -37.26 -1.14
N PRO A 758 -18.35 -37.08 -0.56
CA PRO A 758 -17.42 -36.04 -1.00
C PRO A 758 -16.93 -36.32 -2.42
N LEU A 759 -16.80 -35.26 -3.21
CA LEU A 759 -16.16 -35.27 -4.53
C LEU A 759 -14.77 -34.65 -4.45
N VAL A 760 -13.92 -35.08 -5.38
CA VAL A 760 -12.65 -34.40 -5.65
C VAL A 760 -12.95 -33.10 -6.38
N VAL A 761 -12.46 -32.00 -5.83
CA VAL A 761 -12.61 -30.67 -6.39
C VAL A 761 -11.25 -30.18 -6.85
N GLU A 762 -11.14 -29.87 -8.13
CA GLU A 762 -9.97 -29.18 -8.67
C GLU A 762 -10.14 -27.68 -8.45
N GLN A 763 -9.12 -27.07 -7.88
CA GLN A 763 -9.10 -25.65 -7.54
C GLN A 763 -8.30 -24.91 -8.61
N ILE A 764 -8.97 -24.16 -9.46
CA ILE A 764 -8.34 -23.36 -10.52
C ILE A 764 -8.07 -21.96 -9.96
N GLN A 765 -6.80 -21.55 -10.01
CA GLN A 765 -6.41 -20.18 -9.67
C GLN A 765 -6.94 -19.20 -10.72
N PRO A 766 -7.46 -18.03 -10.32
CA PRO A 766 -7.95 -17.06 -11.27
C PRO A 766 -6.80 -16.36 -12.00
N PHE A 767 -7.11 -15.72 -13.14
CA PHE A 767 -6.15 -14.89 -13.88
C PHE A 767 -5.95 -13.49 -13.27
N ALA A 768 -6.86 -13.08 -12.39
CA ALA A 768 -6.83 -11.82 -11.67
C ALA A 768 -7.69 -11.98 -10.40
N ASN A 769 -7.44 -11.15 -9.39
CA ASN A 769 -8.26 -11.13 -8.16
C ASN A 769 -9.52 -10.24 -8.34
N GLU A 770 -10.02 -10.11 -9.57
CA GLU A 770 -11.19 -9.34 -9.96
C GLU A 770 -11.97 -10.10 -11.04
N VAL A 771 -13.26 -9.77 -11.23
CA VAL A 771 -14.04 -10.38 -12.31
C VAL A 771 -13.57 -9.86 -13.64
N LEU A 772 -13.17 -10.82 -14.48
CA LEU A 772 -12.84 -10.59 -15.86
C LEU A 772 -14.08 -10.85 -16.73
N THR A 773 -14.31 -9.95 -17.67
CA THR A 773 -15.20 -10.22 -18.80
C THR A 773 -14.66 -11.39 -19.63
N SER A 774 -15.51 -12.04 -20.42
CA SER A 774 -15.06 -13.12 -21.33
C SER A 774 -13.91 -12.68 -22.24
N HIS A 775 -13.93 -11.43 -22.70
CA HIS A 775 -12.84 -10.82 -23.46
C HIS A 775 -11.52 -10.81 -22.67
N GLN A 776 -11.54 -10.28 -21.45
CA GLN A 776 -10.35 -10.21 -20.58
C GLN A 776 -9.84 -11.61 -20.18
N THR A 777 -10.73 -12.55 -19.88
CA THR A 777 -10.36 -13.94 -19.59
C THR A 777 -9.65 -14.59 -20.77
N ASN A 778 -10.22 -14.49 -21.97
CA ASN A 778 -9.59 -15.03 -23.18
C ASN A 778 -8.24 -14.37 -23.48
N ALA A 779 -8.13 -13.05 -23.25
CA ALA A 779 -6.87 -12.34 -23.40
C ALA A 779 -5.80 -12.85 -22.42
N LYS A 780 -6.16 -13.09 -21.16
CA LYS A 780 -5.26 -13.66 -20.15
C LYS A 780 -4.85 -15.10 -20.47
N ILE A 781 -5.76 -15.92 -21.01
CA ILE A 781 -5.45 -17.29 -21.47
C ILE A 781 -4.38 -17.26 -22.56
N LEU A 782 -4.60 -16.45 -23.61
CA LEU A 782 -3.63 -16.30 -24.70
C LEU A 782 -2.30 -15.75 -24.19
N LEU A 783 -2.33 -14.73 -23.32
CA LEU A 783 -1.12 -14.17 -22.74
C LEU A 783 -0.34 -15.17 -21.89
N ARG A 784 -1.04 -16.02 -21.11
CA ARG A 784 -0.43 -17.12 -20.35
C ARG A 784 0.25 -18.12 -21.28
N GLN A 785 -0.40 -18.52 -22.37
CA GLN A 785 0.18 -19.42 -23.37
C GLN A 785 1.43 -18.79 -24.01
N ILE A 786 1.34 -17.52 -24.40
CA ILE A 786 2.47 -16.74 -24.94
C ILE A 786 3.63 -16.72 -23.94
N ASN A 787 3.37 -16.40 -22.67
CA ASN A 787 4.40 -16.35 -21.62
C ASN A 787 5.10 -17.70 -21.43
N ASN A 788 4.34 -18.80 -21.41
CA ASN A 788 4.88 -20.13 -21.27
C ASN A 788 5.77 -20.50 -22.46
N LEU A 789 5.31 -20.27 -23.70
CA LEU A 789 6.08 -20.54 -24.90
C LEU A 789 7.38 -19.73 -24.98
N ILE A 790 7.35 -18.44 -24.59
CA ILE A 790 8.57 -17.62 -24.56
C ILE A 790 9.57 -18.19 -23.55
N SER A 791 9.10 -18.66 -22.40
CA SER A 791 9.95 -19.15 -21.31
C SER A 791 10.60 -20.51 -21.57
N ASP A 792 10.04 -21.36 -22.43
CA ASP A 792 10.47 -22.75 -22.60
C ASP A 792 11.59 -22.95 -23.65
N GLU A 793 12.21 -21.86 -24.16
CA GLU A 793 13.34 -21.83 -25.12
C GLU A 793 13.25 -22.89 -26.26
N GLY A 794 12.65 -22.56 -27.41
CA GLY A 794 13.14 -23.08 -28.69
C GLY A 794 12.25 -23.95 -29.59
N GLU A 795 10.98 -24.22 -29.28
CA GLU A 795 10.04 -24.84 -30.24
C GLU A 795 8.74 -24.05 -30.35
N GLY A 796 8.26 -23.78 -31.57
CA GLY A 796 6.96 -23.14 -31.81
C GLY A 796 6.98 -21.63 -32.11
N ALA A 797 8.02 -21.09 -32.75
CA ALA A 797 8.01 -19.67 -33.19
C ALA A 797 6.79 -19.32 -34.07
N SER A 798 6.32 -20.28 -34.89
CA SER A 798 5.06 -20.17 -35.62
C SER A 798 3.85 -20.05 -34.70
N ASP A 799 3.84 -20.83 -33.61
CA ASP A 799 2.73 -20.91 -32.66
C ASP A 799 2.68 -19.63 -31.80
N LEU A 800 3.84 -19.09 -31.42
CA LEU A 800 3.95 -17.78 -30.77
C LEU A 800 3.42 -16.66 -31.67
N ALA A 801 3.85 -16.61 -32.92
CA ALA A 801 3.40 -15.59 -33.87
C ALA A 801 1.88 -15.67 -34.12
N GLY A 802 1.33 -16.90 -34.12
CA GLY A 802 -0.10 -17.20 -34.19
C GLY A 802 -0.87 -16.70 -32.96
N LEU A 803 -0.45 -17.08 -31.75
CA LEU A 803 -1.10 -16.67 -30.50
C LEU A 803 -1.08 -15.15 -30.28
N VAL A 804 0.04 -14.49 -30.61
CA VAL A 804 0.12 -13.02 -30.57
C VAL A 804 -0.89 -12.40 -31.54
N ASN A 805 -1.01 -12.93 -32.76
CA ASN A 805 -2.03 -12.46 -33.71
C ASN A 805 -3.45 -12.70 -33.20
N ASP A 806 -3.72 -13.84 -32.58
CA ASP A 806 -5.03 -14.15 -32.03
C ASP A 806 -5.38 -13.21 -30.87
N LEU A 807 -4.40 -12.88 -30.01
CA LEU A 807 -4.58 -11.93 -28.93
C LEU A 807 -4.85 -10.51 -29.46
N VAL A 808 -4.07 -10.04 -30.43
CA VAL A 808 -4.28 -8.74 -31.09
C VAL A 808 -5.68 -8.68 -31.72
N LYS A 809 -6.07 -9.72 -32.48
CA LYS A 809 -7.40 -9.81 -33.11
C LYS A 809 -8.53 -9.87 -32.08
N LEU A 810 -8.30 -10.49 -30.92
CA LEU A 810 -9.27 -10.52 -29.83
C LEU A 810 -9.59 -9.08 -29.36
N HIS A 811 -8.56 -8.25 -29.15
CA HIS A 811 -8.73 -6.84 -28.78
C HIS A 811 -9.37 -6.01 -29.90
N GLU A 812 -8.97 -6.24 -31.16
CA GLU A 812 -9.56 -5.61 -32.33
C GLU A 812 -11.08 -5.85 -32.41
N ARG A 813 -11.55 -7.08 -32.17
CA ARG A 813 -12.97 -7.47 -32.24
C ARG A 813 -13.86 -6.75 -31.24
N VAL A 814 -13.33 -6.23 -30.13
CA VAL A 814 -14.10 -5.44 -29.15
C VAL A 814 -13.84 -3.94 -29.29
N GLY A 815 -13.14 -3.52 -30.35
CA GLY A 815 -12.76 -2.13 -30.59
C GLY A 815 -11.68 -1.60 -29.64
N ASN A 816 -10.96 -2.47 -28.91
CA ASN A 816 -9.87 -2.06 -28.03
C ASN A 816 -8.55 -1.92 -28.81
N PHE A 817 -8.54 -0.96 -29.74
CA PHE A 817 -7.41 -0.74 -30.66
C PHE A 817 -6.16 -0.24 -29.95
N HIS A 818 -6.28 0.43 -28.79
CA HIS A 818 -5.14 0.87 -27.98
C HIS A 818 -4.34 -0.33 -27.47
N GLU A 819 -5.02 -1.34 -26.92
CA GLU A 819 -4.33 -2.55 -26.46
C GLU A 819 -3.79 -3.39 -27.63
N ALA A 820 -4.50 -3.45 -28.75
CA ALA A 820 -3.98 -4.08 -29.97
C ALA A 820 -2.70 -3.40 -30.47
N PHE A 821 -2.64 -2.07 -30.47
CA PHE A 821 -1.44 -1.28 -30.74
C PHE A 821 -0.31 -1.63 -29.77
N ASN A 822 -0.59 -1.65 -28.46
CA ASN A 822 0.39 -1.97 -27.42
C ASN A 822 1.00 -3.36 -27.59
N LEU A 823 0.18 -4.36 -27.90
CA LEU A 823 0.61 -5.73 -28.15
C LEU A 823 1.48 -5.84 -29.41
N MET A 824 1.12 -5.13 -30.49
CA MET A 824 1.92 -5.08 -31.71
C MET A 824 3.29 -4.45 -31.46
N MET A 825 3.32 -3.33 -30.74
CA MET A 825 4.56 -2.66 -30.32
C MET A 825 5.45 -3.59 -29.47
N ARG A 826 4.85 -4.37 -28.57
CA ARG A 826 5.58 -5.25 -27.65
C ARG A 826 6.13 -6.51 -28.33
N PHE A 827 5.35 -7.16 -29.18
CA PHE A 827 5.67 -8.50 -29.69
C PHE A 827 6.08 -8.52 -31.17
N LYS A 828 5.75 -7.47 -31.95
CA LYS A 828 6.05 -7.35 -33.38
C LYS A 828 6.43 -5.90 -33.76
N PRO A 829 7.44 -5.29 -33.08
CA PRO A 829 7.82 -3.89 -33.28
C PRO A 829 8.26 -3.57 -34.71
N GLU A 830 8.68 -4.56 -35.49
CA GLU A 830 9.07 -4.44 -36.90
C GLU A 830 7.88 -4.37 -37.87
N ASN A 831 6.65 -4.67 -37.43
CA ASN A 831 5.47 -4.67 -38.28
C ASN A 831 4.82 -3.28 -38.33
N PHE A 832 5.54 -2.33 -38.93
CA PHE A 832 5.18 -0.92 -38.96
C PHE A 832 3.79 -0.65 -39.56
N GLY A 833 3.39 -1.41 -40.60
CA GLY A 833 2.08 -1.24 -41.25
C GLY A 833 0.90 -1.56 -40.32
N ASN A 834 0.97 -2.66 -39.57
CA ASN A 834 -0.08 -3.01 -38.63
C ASN A 834 -0.07 -2.09 -37.39
N ILE A 835 1.11 -1.68 -36.92
CA ILE A 835 1.23 -0.71 -35.82
C ILE A 835 0.54 0.60 -36.22
N ALA A 836 0.81 1.12 -37.42
CA ALA A 836 0.15 2.30 -37.96
C ALA A 836 -1.38 2.13 -38.07
N TYR A 837 -1.85 0.96 -38.49
CA TYR A 837 -3.29 0.66 -38.56
C TYR A 837 -3.95 0.75 -37.18
N TYR A 838 -3.39 0.09 -36.16
CA TYR A 838 -3.97 0.12 -34.82
C TYR A 838 -3.84 1.50 -34.16
N ALA A 839 -2.72 2.20 -34.37
CA ALA A 839 -2.55 3.58 -33.92
C ALA A 839 -3.65 4.50 -34.50
N SER A 840 -3.94 4.37 -35.80
CA SER A 840 -5.00 5.15 -36.46
C SER A 840 -6.38 4.89 -35.85
N HIS A 841 -6.70 3.64 -35.52
CA HIS A 841 -8.00 3.29 -34.96
C HIS A 841 -8.10 3.61 -33.45
N ALA A 842 -6.96 3.69 -32.77
CA ALA A 842 -6.86 4.15 -31.39
C ALA A 842 -6.89 5.69 -31.25
N GLY A 843 -6.85 6.45 -32.36
CA GLY A 843 -6.78 7.92 -32.34
C GLY A 843 -5.39 8.47 -32.03
N LEU A 844 -4.35 7.64 -32.18
CA LEU A 844 -2.95 7.95 -31.90
C LEU A 844 -2.26 8.52 -33.15
N GLU A 845 -2.66 9.71 -33.59
CA GLU A 845 -2.23 10.28 -34.88
C GLU A 845 -0.71 10.46 -35.01
N LYS A 846 0.01 10.86 -33.95
CA LYS A 846 1.48 10.99 -33.97
C LYS A 846 2.16 9.66 -34.30
N PHE A 847 1.76 8.58 -33.60
CA PHE A 847 2.28 7.23 -33.85
C PHE A 847 1.87 6.70 -35.22
N LYS A 848 0.62 6.93 -35.64
CA LYS A 848 0.18 6.58 -36.99
C LYS A 848 1.12 7.17 -38.05
N SER A 849 1.37 8.48 -38.01
CA SER A 849 2.23 9.15 -38.98
C SER A 849 3.67 8.64 -38.94
N GLU A 850 4.24 8.46 -37.74
CA GLU A 850 5.58 7.89 -37.56
C GLU A 850 5.69 6.49 -38.19
N TYR A 851 4.76 5.60 -37.86
CA TYR A 851 4.80 4.21 -38.30
C TYR A 851 4.43 4.04 -39.78
N ILE A 852 3.61 4.92 -40.37
CA ILE A 852 3.40 4.94 -41.84
C ILE A 852 4.71 5.30 -42.55
N ARG A 853 5.42 6.31 -42.04
CA ARG A 853 6.71 6.71 -42.59
C ARG A 853 7.74 5.59 -42.46
N LEU A 854 7.87 4.98 -41.28
CA LEU A 854 8.77 3.84 -41.05
C LEU A 854 8.43 2.66 -41.96
N ALA A 855 7.15 2.36 -42.18
CA ALA A 855 6.74 1.30 -43.11
C ALA A 855 7.23 1.56 -44.54
N TYR A 856 7.12 2.80 -45.03
CA TYR A 856 7.60 3.17 -46.37
C TYR A 856 9.13 3.21 -46.47
N GLU A 857 9.80 3.76 -45.47
CA GLU A 857 11.27 3.85 -45.45
C GLU A 857 11.92 2.47 -45.36
N ASN A 858 11.32 1.56 -44.59
CA ASN A 858 11.79 0.19 -44.42
C ASN A 858 11.62 -0.66 -45.68
N ASP A 859 10.49 -0.50 -46.39
CA ASP A 859 10.24 -1.19 -47.65
C ASP A 859 9.70 -0.24 -48.72
N LYS A 860 10.62 0.46 -49.39
CA LYS A 860 10.31 1.31 -50.54
C LYS A 860 9.83 0.53 -51.76
N SER A 861 9.84 -0.80 -51.76
CA SER A 861 9.23 -1.59 -52.84
C SER A 861 7.75 -1.84 -52.61
N SER A 862 7.29 -1.73 -51.36
CA SER A 862 5.89 -1.95 -50.99
C SER A 862 4.97 -0.90 -51.62
N SER A 863 3.96 -1.40 -52.34
CA SER A 863 2.94 -0.58 -52.98
C SER A 863 1.92 -0.04 -51.96
N ILE A 864 1.63 -0.82 -50.91
CA ILE A 864 0.74 -0.46 -49.79
C ILE A 864 1.40 0.59 -48.90
N ALA A 865 2.71 0.46 -48.62
CA ALA A 865 3.42 1.45 -47.82
C ALA A 865 3.48 2.81 -48.53
N ALA A 866 3.72 2.82 -49.85
CA ALA A 866 3.64 4.03 -50.67
C ALA A 866 2.23 4.63 -50.68
N TYR A 867 1.19 3.79 -50.77
CA TYR A 867 -0.21 4.22 -50.70
C TYR A 867 -0.51 4.92 -49.37
N ASN A 868 -0.18 4.28 -48.24
CA ASN A 868 -0.42 4.84 -46.92
C ASN A 868 0.38 6.12 -46.70
N PHE A 869 1.65 6.15 -47.13
CA PHE A 869 2.51 7.34 -47.00
C PHE A 869 2.03 8.51 -47.85
N ALA A 870 1.43 8.26 -49.01
CA ALA A 870 0.80 9.32 -49.81
C ALA A 870 -0.29 10.06 -49.03
N HIS A 871 -1.08 9.35 -48.21
CA HIS A 871 -2.16 9.94 -47.40
C HIS A 871 -1.68 10.78 -46.21
N GLU A 872 -0.37 10.85 -45.95
CA GLU A 872 0.21 11.78 -44.97
C GLU A 872 0.39 13.20 -45.53
N PHE A 873 0.18 13.39 -46.84
CA PHE A 873 0.31 14.66 -47.52
C PHE A 873 -1.05 15.20 -47.98
N ASP A 874 -1.16 16.53 -48.13
CA ASP A 874 -2.35 17.17 -48.70
C ASP A 874 -2.64 16.59 -50.10
N GLU A 875 -3.90 16.28 -50.41
CA GLU A 875 -4.31 15.67 -51.69
C GLU A 875 -3.87 16.49 -52.93
N ASN A 876 -3.53 17.77 -52.78
CA ASN A 876 -3.09 18.66 -53.85
C ASN A 876 -1.57 18.86 -53.93
N SER A 877 -0.81 18.27 -53.00
CA SER A 877 0.64 18.39 -52.94
C SER A 877 1.33 17.56 -54.03
N GLN A 878 2.57 17.94 -54.35
CA GLN A 878 3.41 17.16 -55.28
C GLN A 878 3.81 15.81 -54.68
N GLU A 879 3.98 15.77 -53.36
CA GLU A 879 4.30 14.59 -52.59
C GLU A 879 3.18 13.54 -52.64
N TYR A 880 1.92 13.96 -52.41
CA TYR A 880 0.76 13.09 -52.55
C TYR A 880 0.72 12.45 -53.94
N GLU A 881 0.85 13.27 -54.99
CA GLU A 881 0.88 12.77 -56.36
C GLU A 881 2.00 11.78 -56.60
N LYS A 882 3.22 12.12 -56.17
CA LYS A 882 4.41 11.28 -56.35
C LYS A 882 4.20 9.91 -55.73
N TYR A 883 3.83 9.84 -54.46
CA TYR A 883 3.70 8.57 -53.73
C TYR A 883 2.46 7.79 -54.14
N MET A 884 1.36 8.46 -54.48
CA MET A 884 0.15 7.81 -54.99
C MET A 884 0.38 7.21 -56.38
N LYS A 885 1.11 7.91 -57.26
CA LYS A 885 1.56 7.39 -58.56
C LYS A 885 2.48 6.19 -58.37
N GLU A 886 3.45 6.29 -57.47
CA GLU A 886 4.38 5.21 -57.16
C GLU A 886 3.65 3.94 -56.70
N SER A 887 2.65 4.09 -55.81
CA SER A 887 1.81 2.98 -55.36
C SER A 887 1.02 2.34 -56.52
N PHE A 888 0.44 3.17 -57.40
CA PHE A 888 -0.27 2.73 -58.59
C PHE A 888 0.65 1.96 -59.56
N GLU A 889 1.83 2.48 -59.86
CA GLU A 889 2.80 1.86 -60.78
C GLU A 889 3.31 0.52 -60.28
N LYS A 890 3.38 0.34 -58.95
CA LYS A 890 3.69 -0.94 -58.30
C LYS A 890 2.49 -1.91 -58.22
N GLY A 891 1.35 -1.54 -58.80
CA GLY A 891 0.20 -2.41 -58.95
C GLY A 891 -0.75 -2.46 -57.75
N ASP A 892 -0.68 -1.50 -56.81
CA ASP A 892 -1.67 -1.45 -55.74
C ASP A 892 -3.03 -1.00 -56.27
N LYS A 893 -4.02 -1.88 -56.15
CA LYS A 893 -5.42 -1.60 -56.53
C LYS A 893 -6.07 -0.57 -55.61
N SER A 894 -5.52 -0.36 -54.40
CA SER A 894 -5.89 0.71 -53.48
C SER A 894 -5.72 2.10 -54.10
N ALA A 895 -4.66 2.29 -54.88
CA ALA A 895 -4.29 3.56 -55.48
C ALA A 895 -5.15 3.93 -56.69
N TRP A 896 -5.82 2.97 -57.35
CA TRP A 896 -6.57 3.19 -58.59
C TRP A 896 -7.63 4.29 -58.45
N PHE A 897 -8.36 4.29 -57.33
CA PHE A 897 -9.39 5.30 -57.06
C PHE A 897 -8.79 6.70 -56.85
N TYR A 898 -7.83 6.82 -55.93
CA TYR A 898 -7.26 8.11 -55.52
C TYR A 898 -6.36 8.72 -56.60
N TYR A 899 -5.54 7.91 -57.27
CA TYR A 899 -4.75 8.35 -58.42
C TYR A 899 -5.64 8.71 -59.62
N GLY A 900 -6.71 7.93 -59.86
CA GLY A 900 -7.71 8.24 -60.89
C GLY A 900 -8.37 9.60 -60.68
N LYS A 901 -8.82 9.88 -59.44
CA LYS A 901 -9.37 11.18 -59.02
C LYS A 901 -8.37 12.32 -59.25
N LEU A 902 -7.10 12.10 -58.92
CA LEU A 902 -6.04 13.08 -59.13
C LEU A 902 -5.83 13.41 -60.62
N LEU A 903 -5.77 12.39 -61.48
CA LEU A 903 -5.63 12.54 -62.92
C LEU A 903 -6.84 13.26 -63.55
N GLU A 904 -8.05 12.91 -63.12
CA GLU A 904 -9.28 13.55 -63.58
C GLU A 904 -9.30 15.04 -63.20
N LYS A 905 -8.88 15.38 -61.97
CA LYS A 905 -8.74 16.78 -61.52
C LYS A 905 -7.73 17.57 -62.38
N LYS A 906 -6.74 16.90 -62.97
CA LYS A 906 -5.75 17.49 -63.88
C LYS A 906 -6.18 17.49 -65.34
N GLY A 907 -7.40 17.03 -65.66
CA GLY A 907 -7.91 16.96 -67.03
C GLY A 907 -7.39 15.77 -67.85
N ASP A 908 -6.78 14.77 -67.20
CA ASP A 908 -6.33 13.55 -67.87
C ASP A 908 -7.47 12.53 -67.98
N SER A 909 -7.85 12.20 -69.22
CA SER A 909 -8.95 11.30 -69.54
C SER A 909 -8.76 9.86 -69.04
N ARG A 910 -7.52 9.47 -68.69
CA ARG A 910 -7.23 8.18 -68.04
C ARG A 910 -7.80 8.09 -66.62
N GLY A 911 -7.99 9.22 -65.94
CA GLY A 911 -8.47 9.29 -64.55
C GLY A 911 -9.84 8.64 -64.35
N ALA A 912 -10.83 9.05 -65.16
CA ALA A 912 -12.18 8.49 -65.10
C ALA A 912 -12.21 6.97 -65.33
N LYS A 913 -11.37 6.46 -66.25
CA LYS A 913 -11.23 5.03 -66.51
C LYS A 913 -10.65 4.28 -65.31
N LEU A 914 -9.66 4.86 -64.61
CA LEU A 914 -9.06 4.26 -63.41
C LEU A 914 -10.04 4.20 -62.24
N VAL A 915 -10.82 5.27 -62.01
CA VAL A 915 -11.88 5.28 -60.98
C VAL A 915 -12.91 4.19 -61.28
N ARG A 916 -13.31 4.03 -62.55
CA ARG A 916 -14.24 2.97 -62.97
C ARG A 916 -13.66 1.57 -62.75
N ASN A 917 -12.40 1.35 -63.13
CA ASN A 917 -11.70 0.09 -62.88
C ASN A 917 -11.63 -0.26 -61.39
N ALA A 918 -11.42 0.74 -60.52
CA ALA A 918 -11.41 0.55 -59.07
C ALA A 918 -12.79 0.07 -58.56
N TYR A 919 -13.86 0.73 -59.00
CA TYR A 919 -15.23 0.32 -58.68
C TYR A 919 -15.52 -1.11 -59.15
N ASP A 920 -15.24 -1.43 -60.42
CA ASP A 920 -15.54 -2.74 -61.00
C ASP A 920 -14.72 -3.85 -60.31
N PHE A 921 -13.48 -3.56 -59.88
CA PHE A 921 -12.67 -4.49 -59.10
C PHE A 921 -13.31 -4.81 -57.74
N TYR A 922 -13.60 -3.80 -56.92
CA TYR A 922 -14.19 -4.04 -55.59
C TYR A 922 -15.61 -4.58 -55.67
N LEU A 923 -16.38 -4.24 -56.72
CA LEU A 923 -17.69 -4.81 -56.97
C LEU A 923 -17.60 -6.31 -57.24
N LYS A 924 -16.60 -6.74 -58.04
CA LYS A 924 -16.33 -8.16 -58.27
C LYS A 924 -15.98 -8.88 -56.96
N GLU A 925 -15.13 -8.30 -56.13
CA GLU A 925 -14.78 -8.87 -54.82
C GLU A 925 -16.00 -8.94 -53.90
N TYR A 926 -16.84 -7.91 -53.87
CA TYR A 926 -18.10 -7.90 -53.13
C TYR A 926 -19.07 -9.00 -53.60
N ASN A 927 -19.22 -9.20 -54.90
CA ASN A 927 -20.09 -10.25 -55.41
C ASN A 927 -19.57 -11.66 -55.08
N ASN A 928 -18.25 -11.84 -55.02
CA ASN A 928 -17.63 -13.13 -54.73
C ASN A 928 -17.58 -13.45 -53.22
N ARG A 929 -17.34 -12.43 -52.37
CA ARG A 929 -17.04 -12.57 -50.94
C ARG A 929 -17.90 -11.64 -50.07
N LYS A 930 -19.17 -11.41 -50.43
CA LYS A 930 -20.08 -10.40 -49.83
C LYS A 930 -20.14 -10.33 -48.30
N ASN A 931 -19.82 -11.40 -47.58
CA ASN A 931 -19.80 -11.45 -46.11
C ASN A 931 -18.40 -11.68 -45.51
N ASP A 932 -17.38 -11.80 -46.35
CA ASP A 932 -16.00 -12.17 -46.01
C ASP A 932 -14.96 -11.19 -46.59
N LEU A 933 -15.42 -10.02 -47.03
CA LEU A 933 -14.54 -8.88 -47.32
C LEU A 933 -14.00 -8.25 -46.03
N GLU A 934 -12.83 -7.66 -46.15
CA GLU A 934 -12.28 -6.78 -45.13
C GLU A 934 -13.04 -5.44 -45.09
N LEU A 935 -13.09 -4.79 -43.92
CA LEU A 935 -13.86 -3.55 -43.74
C LEU A 935 -13.42 -2.43 -44.69
N TRP A 936 -12.13 -2.36 -45.00
CA TRP A 936 -11.56 -1.39 -45.92
C TRP A 936 -11.97 -1.66 -47.38
N GLU A 937 -12.25 -2.90 -47.77
CA GLU A 937 -12.72 -3.24 -49.13
C GLU A 937 -14.14 -2.69 -49.35
N TYR A 938 -15.05 -2.85 -48.38
CA TYR A 938 -16.38 -2.24 -48.44
C TYR A 938 -16.29 -0.72 -48.50
N TYR A 939 -15.43 -0.11 -47.68
CA TYR A 939 -15.27 1.34 -47.65
C TYR A 939 -14.78 1.91 -48.99
N ARG A 940 -13.87 1.20 -49.68
CA ARG A 940 -13.38 1.60 -51.00
C ARG A 940 -14.44 1.43 -52.09
N LEU A 941 -15.22 0.35 -52.04
CA LEU A 941 -16.37 0.16 -52.93
C LEU A 941 -17.41 1.27 -52.75
N GLU A 942 -17.78 1.56 -51.50
CA GLU A 942 -18.69 2.63 -51.10
C GLU A 942 -18.23 3.99 -51.65
N LYS A 943 -16.95 4.34 -51.47
CA LYS A 943 -16.34 5.57 -51.99
C LYS A 943 -16.35 5.66 -53.50
N ALA A 944 -15.96 4.58 -54.19
CA ALA A 944 -15.92 4.56 -55.65
C ALA A 944 -17.33 4.66 -56.25
N ALA A 945 -18.31 3.96 -55.68
CA ALA A 945 -19.71 4.06 -56.07
C ALA A 945 -20.25 5.49 -55.90
N LYS A 946 -19.99 6.11 -54.75
CA LYS A 946 -20.41 7.48 -54.44
C LYS A 946 -19.83 8.49 -55.42
N TYR A 947 -18.54 8.35 -55.76
CA TYR A 947 -17.87 9.24 -56.71
C TYR A 947 -18.42 9.10 -58.14
N LEU A 948 -18.85 7.89 -58.52
CA LEU A 948 -19.49 7.61 -59.80
C LEU A 948 -21.00 7.95 -59.83
N ASN A 949 -21.51 8.64 -58.80
CA ASN A 949 -22.92 9.00 -58.63
C ASN A 949 -23.88 7.79 -58.50
N LEU A 950 -23.36 6.63 -58.09
CA LEU A 950 -24.12 5.41 -57.78
C LEU A 950 -24.56 5.41 -56.31
N TYR A 951 -25.40 6.39 -55.94
CA TYR A 951 -25.73 6.66 -54.53
C TYR A 951 -26.51 5.53 -53.87
N LYS A 952 -27.42 4.85 -54.60
CA LYS A 952 -28.23 3.75 -54.06
C LYS A 952 -27.37 2.54 -53.71
N GLU A 953 -26.44 2.22 -54.60
CA GLU A 953 -25.46 1.15 -54.43
C GLU A 953 -24.51 1.47 -53.29
N SER A 954 -24.02 2.71 -53.22
CA SER A 954 -23.16 3.20 -52.12
C SER A 954 -23.83 3.02 -50.75
N GLU A 955 -25.11 3.38 -50.60
CA GLU A 955 -25.87 3.18 -49.36
C GLU A 955 -26.03 1.69 -48.99
N GLU A 956 -26.21 0.80 -49.99
CA GLU A 956 -26.27 -0.65 -49.75
C GLU A 956 -24.93 -1.18 -49.20
N TYR A 957 -23.82 -0.75 -49.81
CA TYR A 957 -22.48 -1.15 -49.37
C TYR A 957 -22.16 -0.63 -47.97
N GLU A 958 -22.53 0.62 -47.65
CA GLU A 958 -22.37 1.18 -46.30
C GLU A 958 -23.19 0.40 -45.25
N LYS A 959 -24.46 0.08 -45.56
CA LYS A 959 -25.31 -0.74 -44.68
C LYS A 959 -24.70 -2.12 -44.46
N THR A 960 -24.17 -2.75 -45.51
CA THR A 960 -23.50 -4.05 -45.43
C THR A 960 -22.25 -3.96 -44.55
N ARG A 961 -21.40 -2.96 -44.76
CA ARG A 961 -20.19 -2.70 -43.94
C ARG A 961 -20.54 -2.55 -42.46
N LYS A 962 -21.52 -1.70 -42.13
CA LYS A 962 -21.99 -1.48 -40.76
C LYS A 962 -22.58 -2.75 -40.13
N LYS A 963 -23.28 -3.57 -40.92
CA LYS A 963 -23.80 -4.85 -40.46
C LYS A 963 -22.67 -5.82 -40.16
N ILE A 964 -21.71 -5.98 -41.07
CA ILE A 964 -20.55 -6.87 -40.91
C ILE A 964 -19.71 -6.48 -39.70
N PHE A 965 -19.45 -5.19 -39.51
CA PHE A 965 -18.79 -4.64 -38.32
C PHE A 965 -19.50 -5.12 -37.04
N LYS A 966 -20.83 -4.92 -36.96
CA LYS A 966 -21.64 -5.35 -35.80
C LYS A 966 -21.80 -6.86 -35.64
N THR A 967 -21.79 -7.65 -36.72
CA THR A 967 -21.93 -9.12 -36.62
C THR A 967 -20.61 -9.82 -36.30
N LYS A 968 -19.46 -9.25 -36.70
CA LYS A 968 -18.13 -9.74 -36.29
C LYS A 968 -17.85 -9.48 -34.79
N ASP A 969 -18.58 -8.57 -34.14
CA ASP A 969 -18.63 -8.43 -32.67
C ASP A 969 -19.32 -9.64 -31.98
N SER A 970 -20.04 -10.50 -32.72
CA SER A 970 -20.94 -11.52 -32.16
C SER A 970 -20.66 -12.97 -32.57
N VAL A 971 -19.70 -13.25 -33.47
CA VAL A 971 -19.50 -14.60 -34.02
C VAL A 971 -18.01 -14.94 -34.20
N ASN A 972 -17.49 -15.76 -33.29
CA ASN A 972 -16.49 -16.85 -33.44
C ASN A 972 -15.62 -16.98 -32.19
N THR A 973 -16.14 -17.75 -31.23
CA THR A 973 -15.38 -18.52 -30.25
C THR A 973 -14.48 -19.50 -30.99
N ILE A 974 -13.16 -19.41 -30.74
CA ILE A 974 -12.17 -20.30 -31.33
C ILE A 974 -12.37 -21.68 -30.71
N SER A 975 -12.74 -22.65 -31.54
CA SER A 975 -12.76 -24.06 -31.22
C SER A 975 -11.34 -24.63 -31.23
N SER A 976 -10.69 -24.65 -30.07
CA SER A 976 -9.62 -25.61 -29.76
C SER A 976 -9.39 -25.69 -28.24
N GLY A 977 -9.88 -26.78 -27.64
CA GLY A 977 -9.30 -27.36 -26.43
C GLY A 977 -9.34 -26.57 -25.12
N ASN A 978 -10.47 -25.96 -24.77
CA ASN A 978 -10.99 -25.81 -23.41
C ASN A 978 -12.27 -24.95 -23.49
N GLN A 979 -13.44 -25.59 -23.46
CA GLN A 979 -14.72 -24.90 -23.29
C GLN A 979 -14.79 -24.40 -21.85
N LEU A 980 -14.36 -23.16 -21.60
CA LEU A 980 -14.52 -22.47 -20.31
C LEU A 980 -15.26 -21.15 -20.57
N VAL A 981 -16.50 -21.10 -20.06
CA VAL A 981 -17.41 -19.95 -19.96
C VAL A 981 -18.05 -19.41 -21.26
N GLU A 982 -19.02 -20.16 -21.82
CA GLU A 982 -20.07 -19.58 -22.67
C GLU A 982 -21.44 -19.58 -21.95
N LYS A 983 -22.08 -18.40 -21.96
CA LYS A 983 -23.48 -18.01 -21.65
C LYS A 983 -23.70 -17.21 -20.37
N ILE A 984 -23.41 -15.90 -20.45
CA ILE A 984 -24.10 -14.87 -19.65
C ILE A 984 -25.23 -14.30 -20.53
N PRO A 985 -26.51 -14.30 -20.10
CA PRO A 985 -27.59 -13.73 -20.90
C PRO A 985 -27.44 -12.21 -21.03
N SER A 986 -27.58 -11.72 -22.27
CA SER A 986 -27.66 -10.30 -22.60
C SER A 986 -28.75 -9.60 -21.79
N PHE A 987 -28.40 -8.54 -21.05
CA PHE A 987 -29.36 -7.62 -20.45
C PHE A 987 -30.25 -7.02 -21.55
N LYS A 988 -31.53 -7.42 -21.56
CA LYS A 988 -32.56 -6.71 -22.32
C LYS A 988 -32.77 -5.35 -21.66
N LYS A 989 -32.66 -4.28 -22.46
CA LYS A 989 -33.16 -2.94 -22.15
C LYS A 989 -34.59 -3.04 -21.63
N VAL A 990 -34.80 -2.66 -20.37
CA VAL A 990 -36.13 -2.35 -19.85
C VAL A 990 -36.54 -1.03 -20.50
N ASN A 991 -37.53 -1.10 -21.39
CA ASN A 991 -38.23 0.09 -21.88
C ASN A 991 -38.96 0.73 -20.70
N ARG A 992 -38.77 2.05 -20.55
CA ARG A 992 -39.65 2.92 -19.79
C ARG A 992 -41.08 2.76 -20.31
N ASN A 993 -41.97 2.30 -19.43
CA ASN A 993 -43.28 2.90 -19.14
C ASN A 993 -43.84 2.26 -17.87
#